data_AF-A0A498ETN1-F1
#
_entry.id   AF-A0A498ETN1-F1
#
_cell.length_a   1.000
_cell.length_b   1.000
_cell.length_c   1.000
_cell.angle_alpha   90.00
_cell.angle_beta   90.00
_cell.angle_gamma   90.00
#
_symmetry.space_group_name_H-M   'P 1'
#
loop_
_entity.id
_entity.type
_entity.pdbx_description
1 polymer ?
#
loop_
_entity_poly.entity_id
_entity_poly.type
_entity_poly.pdbx_seq_one_letter_code
_entity_poly.pdbx_strand_id
1 'polypeptide(L)'
;MRDWLSHRVVSSPDDTALIRAEDGEAWSYTDLDRLVAETAGRLVAHGLGEGDRIGVLTPPYVGTVGLVHATMRIGATFVPLGQELTAREIAARIDRTDLDAVVCAEPTEPTATDAAAEIEGVPVYSVDDPTSAEVTGIHDVDPAALDPPTWSFDDPLCVLFTSGTTGEPKPVPLTAGNVYSSAVASAFRLGVEADDRWLVSLSLHHMGGLAPVYRSVMYGATLVLREGFDAGGTADDIDAYDVTGVSLVPTMLKRMLDRRGTLSDSLRVVLLGGAPAPAELLERCRDYSIPVYPTYGMTEAASQITTATPRQTRDRIGTVGRPLFGTDVTVVGEDGDPVEPGETGEVVVRGPTITSGYLAQRDGDRSEADDDGGESVPDDIDLNGIDPAAVDRSDFGPYGLHTGDVGRFDEEGYLHVLNRVDDRIITGGENVEPGEVGDVLRGYAEVEDVAVVGLDDEVWGERVAALVAVGDRFPDGAGVAGDAANGEPEPTATDVPEGESADPADDATGSDDATPVVGGEGVGPAPIDEGAFVDYARERLAGFKIPKTVAYVEDLPRTVSGTVDREATRALLRERGTDPRKSTDADLETAGFKPADPAEPTGPAEAAAPDGASISESDADRPEEVEIADAEEVAAGPTGEDETEKETAETEGEGDADAEESGDTDAVGDG
;
A
#
# COMPACT_ATOMS: atom_id res chain seq x y z
N MET A 1 -5.77 23.51 16.28
CA MET A 1 -4.56 22.91 16.89
C MET A 1 -3.32 23.54 16.28
N ARG A 2 -2.13 23.40 16.89
CA ARG A 2 -0.86 23.72 16.20
C ARG A 2 -0.37 22.47 15.46
N ASP A 3 0.61 22.61 14.57
CA ASP A 3 1.23 21.45 13.95
C ASP A 3 1.86 20.50 15.00
N TRP A 4 1.91 19.21 14.67
CA TRP A 4 2.33 18.19 15.63
C TRP A 4 3.78 18.34 16.09
N LEU A 5 4.67 18.80 15.21
CA LEU A 5 6.07 19.04 15.54
C LEU A 5 6.19 20.18 16.58
N SER A 6 5.46 21.28 16.41
CA SER A 6 5.41 22.36 17.41
C SER A 6 4.97 21.87 18.79
N HIS A 7 4.02 20.93 18.86
CA HIS A 7 3.62 20.31 20.12
C HIS A 7 4.74 19.43 20.71
N ARG A 8 5.44 18.69 19.86
CA ARG A 8 6.54 17.81 20.25
C ARG A 8 7.75 18.58 20.80
N VAL A 9 8.14 19.67 20.14
CA VAL A 9 9.28 20.52 20.57
C VAL A 9 9.06 21.09 21.98
N VAL A 10 7.82 21.44 22.34
CA VAL A 10 7.51 21.92 23.70
C VAL A 10 7.68 20.79 24.74
N SER A 11 7.39 19.55 24.34
CA SER A 11 7.33 18.41 25.26
C SER A 11 8.69 17.74 25.46
N SER A 12 9.49 17.62 24.39
CA SER A 12 10.77 16.91 24.38
C SER A 12 11.74 17.53 23.34
N PRO A 13 12.25 18.75 23.58
CA PRO A 13 13.03 19.52 22.59
C PRO A 13 14.38 18.90 22.24
N ASP A 14 15.03 18.26 23.21
CA ASP A 14 16.40 17.76 23.11
C ASP A 14 16.47 16.28 22.70
N ASP A 15 15.34 15.58 22.67
CA ASP A 15 15.27 14.18 22.25
C ASP A 15 15.55 14.06 20.74
N THR A 16 16.18 12.95 20.34
CA THR A 16 16.53 12.70 18.94
C THR A 16 15.26 12.47 18.11
N ALA A 17 15.02 13.34 17.14
CA ALA A 17 13.88 13.28 16.25
C ALA A 17 14.18 12.44 15.00
N LEU A 18 15.37 12.62 14.43
CA LEU A 18 15.74 12.03 13.15
C LEU A 18 17.20 11.59 13.15
N ILE A 19 17.48 10.43 12.57
CA ILE A 19 18.82 9.95 12.26
C ILE A 19 18.87 9.65 10.76
N ARG A 20 19.89 10.16 10.06
CA ARG A 20 20.20 9.76 8.68
C ARG A 20 21.04 8.49 8.70
N ALA A 21 20.54 7.41 8.13
CA ALA A 21 21.16 6.10 8.24
C ALA A 21 22.53 6.01 7.53
N GLU A 22 22.72 6.78 6.47
CA GLU A 22 23.91 6.73 5.59
C GLU A 22 25.20 7.09 6.32
N ASP A 23 25.14 7.96 7.33
CA ASP A 23 26.31 8.43 8.07
C ASP A 23 26.09 8.64 9.58
N GLY A 24 24.87 8.40 10.07
CA GLY A 24 24.52 8.50 11.49
C GLY A 24 24.38 9.93 11.99
N GLU A 25 24.32 10.94 11.10
CA GLU A 25 23.99 12.30 11.51
C GLU A 25 22.59 12.32 12.15
N ALA A 26 22.46 13.09 13.23
CA ALA A 26 21.26 13.09 14.06
C ALA A 26 20.80 14.50 14.38
N TRP A 27 19.48 14.69 14.41
CA TRP A 27 18.80 15.94 14.70
C TRP A 27 17.90 15.75 15.93
N SER A 28 17.99 16.67 16.89
CA SER A 28 16.97 16.79 17.94
C SER A 28 15.65 17.29 17.37
N TYR A 29 14.56 17.21 18.15
CA TYR A 29 13.30 17.86 17.76
C TYR A 29 13.45 19.36 17.56
N THR A 30 14.32 20.03 18.33
CA THR A 30 14.61 21.46 18.12
C THR A 30 15.37 21.71 16.81
N ASP A 31 16.30 20.84 16.43
CA ASP A 31 17.02 20.99 15.16
C ASP A 31 16.09 20.75 13.97
N LEU A 32 15.23 19.73 14.06
CA LEU A 32 14.20 19.48 13.05
C LEU A 32 13.21 20.65 12.96
N ASP A 33 12.81 21.23 14.09
CA ASP A 33 11.94 22.40 14.11
C ASP A 33 12.55 23.62 13.42
N ARG A 34 13.85 23.86 13.59
CA ARG A 34 14.57 24.93 12.88
C ARG A 34 14.58 24.69 11.38
N LEU A 35 14.88 23.46 10.95
CA LEU A 35 14.82 23.09 9.54
C LEU A 35 13.42 23.34 8.97
N VAL A 36 12.39 22.88 9.66
CA VAL A 36 10.99 23.05 9.24
C VAL A 36 10.58 24.52 9.22
N ALA A 37 10.99 25.32 10.21
CA ALA A 37 10.71 26.75 10.24
C ALA A 37 11.38 27.50 9.07
N GLU A 38 12.62 27.15 8.73
CA GLU A 38 13.34 27.72 7.59
C GLU A 38 12.67 27.34 6.27
N THR A 39 12.36 26.06 6.07
CA THR A 39 11.66 25.57 4.87
C THR A 39 10.28 26.19 4.74
N ALA A 40 9.48 26.21 5.80
CA ALA A 40 8.15 26.82 5.82
C ALA A 40 8.21 28.33 5.49
N GLY A 41 9.15 29.07 6.09
CA GLY A 41 9.33 30.49 5.82
C GLY A 41 9.72 30.77 4.36
N ARG A 42 10.50 29.89 3.72
CA ARG A 42 10.84 30.01 2.29
C ARG A 42 9.65 29.70 1.38
N LEU A 43 8.87 28.67 1.67
CA LEU A 43 7.63 28.39 0.93
C LEU A 43 6.68 29.59 0.98
N VAL A 44 6.51 30.19 2.17
CA VAL A 44 5.69 31.40 2.35
C VAL A 44 6.27 32.62 1.64
N ALA A 45 7.59 32.78 1.60
CA ALA A 45 8.24 33.85 0.85
C ALA A 45 8.00 33.75 -0.67
N HIS A 46 7.80 32.53 -1.18
CA HIS A 46 7.37 32.26 -2.55
C HIS A 46 5.86 32.39 -2.77
N GLY A 47 5.10 32.71 -1.71
CA GLY A 47 3.66 32.92 -1.77
C GLY A 47 2.81 31.68 -1.51
N LEU A 48 3.42 30.56 -1.10
CA LEU A 48 2.72 29.31 -0.80
C LEU A 48 2.21 29.29 0.65
N GLY A 49 1.03 28.74 0.89
CA GLY A 49 0.40 28.73 2.21
C GLY A 49 -0.88 27.90 2.31
N GLU A 50 -1.81 28.38 3.12
CA GLU A 50 -3.03 27.67 3.47
C GLU A 50 -3.91 27.40 2.25
N GLY A 51 -4.27 26.12 2.06
CA GLY A 51 -5.11 25.67 0.95
C GLY A 51 -4.35 25.23 -0.30
N ASP A 52 -3.07 25.58 -0.44
CA ASP A 52 -2.26 25.19 -1.59
C ASP A 52 -1.94 23.69 -1.56
N ARG A 53 -1.88 23.05 -2.73
CA ARG A 53 -1.39 21.68 -2.92
C ARG A 53 0.01 21.71 -3.53
N ILE A 54 0.98 21.19 -2.79
CA ILE A 54 2.38 21.22 -3.18
C ILE A 54 2.83 19.81 -3.55
N GLY A 55 3.13 19.61 -4.83
CA GLY A 55 3.76 18.39 -5.33
C GLY A 55 5.20 18.30 -4.88
N VAL A 56 5.62 17.17 -4.32
CA VAL A 56 7.00 16.97 -3.88
C VAL A 56 7.60 15.78 -4.62
N LEU A 57 8.46 16.07 -5.58
CA LEU A 57 9.19 15.11 -6.41
C LEU A 57 10.65 15.07 -5.97
N THR A 58 10.93 14.46 -4.83
CA THR A 58 12.31 14.30 -4.33
C THR A 58 12.59 12.85 -3.97
N PRO A 59 13.86 12.40 -4.00
CA PRO A 59 14.27 11.21 -3.27
C PRO A 59 13.87 11.32 -1.79
N PRO A 60 13.76 10.21 -1.03
CA PRO A 60 13.67 10.29 0.42
C PRO A 60 14.99 10.82 1.01
N TYR A 61 14.98 11.99 1.62
CA TYR A 61 16.11 12.52 2.39
C TYR A 61 15.60 13.42 3.52
N VAL A 62 16.50 13.96 4.35
CA VAL A 62 16.15 14.78 5.52
C VAL A 62 15.31 16.00 5.14
N GLY A 63 15.58 16.65 4.01
CA GLY A 63 14.79 17.79 3.55
C GLY A 63 13.39 17.41 3.08
N THR A 64 13.15 16.17 2.62
CA THR A 64 11.78 15.67 2.38
C THR A 64 10.99 15.59 3.67
N VAL A 65 11.59 15.12 4.76
CA VAL A 65 10.96 15.16 6.10
C VAL A 65 10.69 16.61 6.52
N GLY A 66 11.62 17.52 6.23
CA GLY A 66 11.42 18.96 6.39
C GLY A 66 10.21 19.48 5.62
N LEU A 67 10.06 19.10 4.35
CA LEU A 67 8.92 19.49 3.49
C LEU A 67 7.59 18.96 4.02
N VAL A 68 7.52 17.68 4.42
CA VAL A 68 6.32 17.06 5.02
C VAL A 68 5.79 17.87 6.20
N HIS A 69 6.68 18.28 7.11
CA HIS A 69 6.28 19.07 8.27
C HIS A 69 6.11 20.56 7.93
N ALA A 70 6.81 21.10 6.93
CA ALA A 70 6.69 22.49 6.51
C ALA A 70 5.35 22.76 5.81
N THR A 71 4.86 21.86 4.96
CA THR A 71 3.52 21.97 4.36
C THR A 71 2.44 21.94 5.45
N MET A 72 2.56 21.01 6.41
CA MET A 72 1.73 20.99 7.62
C MET A 72 1.95 22.21 8.53
N ARG A 73 2.99 23.00 8.38
CA ARG A 73 3.18 24.22 9.19
C ARG A 73 2.50 25.42 8.57
N ILE A 74 2.40 25.46 7.24
CA ILE A 74 1.86 26.60 6.48
C ILE A 74 0.39 26.44 6.09
N GLY A 75 -0.23 25.29 6.35
CA GLY A 75 -1.62 25.02 5.95
C GLY A 75 -1.75 24.39 4.57
N ALA A 76 -0.64 23.97 3.96
CA ALA A 76 -0.62 23.40 2.62
C ALA A 76 -0.80 21.87 2.68
N THR A 77 -1.35 21.33 1.60
CA THR A 77 -1.52 19.89 1.40
C THR A 77 -0.28 19.31 0.73
N PHE A 78 0.31 18.29 1.35
CA PHE A 78 1.48 17.59 0.83
C PHE A 78 1.09 16.54 -0.22
N VAL A 79 1.62 16.62 -1.44
CA VAL A 79 1.35 15.64 -2.50
C VAL A 79 2.66 14.98 -2.94
N PRO A 80 3.03 13.81 -2.38
CA PRO A 80 4.28 13.17 -2.76
C PRO A 80 4.19 12.53 -4.15
N LEU A 81 5.23 12.74 -4.93
CA LEU A 81 5.37 12.24 -6.29
C LEU A 81 6.54 11.25 -6.36
N GLY A 82 6.34 10.11 -7.02
CA GLY A 82 7.37 9.09 -7.17
C GLY A 82 8.47 9.54 -8.12
N GLN A 83 9.72 9.54 -7.67
CA GLN A 83 10.88 9.95 -8.47
C GLN A 83 11.16 9.01 -9.67
N GLU A 84 10.64 7.79 -9.61
CA GLU A 84 10.74 6.79 -10.66
C GLU A 84 9.73 6.97 -11.79
N LEU A 85 8.78 7.90 -11.64
CA LEU A 85 7.73 8.16 -12.62
C LEU A 85 8.25 9.02 -13.77
N THR A 86 7.66 8.80 -14.93
CA THR A 86 7.96 9.59 -16.13
C THR A 86 7.34 11.00 -16.04
N ALA A 87 7.89 11.96 -16.78
CA ALA A 87 7.35 13.32 -16.84
C ALA A 87 5.86 13.36 -17.20
N ARG A 88 5.41 12.50 -18.13
CA ARG A 88 4.00 12.36 -18.51
C ARG A 88 3.11 11.89 -17.35
N GLU A 89 3.58 10.92 -16.57
CA GLU A 89 2.84 10.43 -15.39
C GLU A 89 2.79 11.48 -14.29
N ILE A 90 3.87 12.24 -14.12
CA ILE A 90 3.90 13.39 -13.20
C ILE A 90 2.95 14.49 -13.67
N ALA A 91 2.94 14.85 -14.95
CA ALA A 91 2.03 15.84 -15.52
C ALA A 91 0.55 15.46 -15.29
N ALA A 92 0.20 14.20 -15.51
CA ALA A 92 -1.14 13.69 -15.22
C ALA A 92 -1.50 13.81 -13.72
N ARG A 93 -0.53 13.64 -12.82
CA ARG A 93 -0.75 13.84 -11.38
C ARG A 93 -0.87 15.32 -11.01
N ILE A 94 -0.04 16.18 -11.59
CA ILE A 94 -0.13 17.65 -11.44
C ILE A 94 -1.54 18.12 -11.80
N ASP A 95 -2.04 17.70 -12.96
CA ASP A 95 -3.38 18.06 -13.45
C ASP A 95 -4.49 17.50 -12.54
N ARG A 96 -4.44 16.19 -12.23
CA ARG A 96 -5.46 15.52 -11.40
C ARG A 96 -5.56 16.06 -9.98
N THR A 97 -4.47 16.59 -9.45
CA THR A 97 -4.45 17.18 -8.11
C THR A 97 -4.43 18.69 -8.14
N ASP A 98 -4.50 19.33 -9.31
CA ASP A 98 -4.57 20.78 -9.48
C ASP A 98 -3.54 21.47 -8.56
N LEU A 99 -2.28 21.07 -8.73
CA LEU A 99 -1.16 21.49 -7.89
C LEU A 99 -0.82 22.97 -8.11
N ASP A 100 -0.59 23.67 -7.01
CA ASP A 100 -0.20 25.09 -7.02
C ASP A 100 1.31 25.28 -7.20
N ALA A 101 2.11 24.24 -6.92
CA ALA A 101 3.55 24.22 -7.13
C ALA A 101 4.10 22.79 -7.15
N VAL A 102 5.27 22.61 -7.78
CA VAL A 102 6.09 21.41 -7.66
C VAL A 102 7.44 21.76 -7.04
N VAL A 103 7.83 21.05 -5.98
CA VAL A 103 9.16 21.10 -5.36
C VAL A 103 9.92 19.84 -5.77
N CYS A 104 11.12 20.02 -6.33
CA CYS A 104 11.99 18.95 -6.80
C CYS A 104 13.40 19.07 -6.18
N ALA A 105 14.25 18.09 -6.46
CA ALA A 105 15.68 18.09 -6.12
C ALA A 105 16.51 17.98 -7.41
N GLU A 106 17.82 18.21 -7.35
CA GLU A 106 18.73 18.12 -8.49
C GLU A 106 18.47 16.89 -9.41
N PRO A 107 18.37 15.64 -8.90
CA PRO A 107 18.17 14.47 -9.77
C PRO A 107 16.79 14.39 -10.42
N THR A 108 15.79 15.09 -9.89
CA THR A 108 14.40 15.05 -10.37
C THR A 108 13.96 16.33 -11.08
N GLU A 109 14.79 17.37 -11.07
CA GLU A 109 14.53 18.67 -11.70
C GLU A 109 14.15 18.54 -13.18
N PRO A 110 14.87 17.78 -14.03
CA PRO A 110 14.50 17.65 -15.44
C PRO A 110 13.09 17.07 -15.62
N THR A 111 12.74 16.04 -14.86
CA THR A 111 11.41 15.41 -14.90
C THR A 111 10.33 16.35 -14.41
N ALA A 112 10.59 17.13 -13.35
CA ALA A 112 9.66 18.12 -12.84
C ALA A 112 9.40 19.25 -13.86
N THR A 113 10.47 19.78 -14.48
CA THR A 113 10.37 20.82 -15.50
C THR A 113 9.60 20.33 -16.72
N ASP A 114 9.94 19.14 -17.25
CA ASP A 114 9.25 18.57 -18.41
C ASP A 114 7.76 18.34 -18.12
N ALA A 115 7.42 17.84 -16.92
CA ALA A 115 6.03 17.62 -16.52
C ALA A 115 5.25 18.93 -16.35
N ALA A 116 5.85 19.92 -15.68
CA ALA A 116 5.21 21.22 -15.47
C ALA A 116 5.04 22.00 -16.77
N ALA A 117 5.90 21.79 -17.79
CA ALA A 117 5.73 22.40 -19.11
C ALA A 117 4.46 21.94 -19.84
N GLU A 118 3.89 20.79 -19.48
CA GLU A 118 2.62 20.30 -20.03
C GLU A 118 1.39 20.98 -19.38
N ILE A 119 1.54 21.58 -18.20
CA ILE A 119 0.45 22.18 -17.41
C ILE A 119 0.67 23.69 -17.23
N GLU A 120 -0.25 24.51 -17.74
CA GLU A 120 -0.10 25.96 -17.68
C GLU A 120 -0.15 26.48 -16.24
N GLY A 121 0.88 27.23 -15.82
CA GLY A 121 0.86 28.03 -14.60
C GLY A 121 1.37 27.38 -13.33
N VAL A 122 1.97 26.18 -13.40
CA VAL A 122 2.53 25.49 -12.22
C VAL A 122 4.04 25.83 -12.07
N PRO A 123 4.45 26.63 -11.07
CA PRO A 123 5.86 26.92 -10.83
C PRO A 123 6.60 25.69 -10.30
N VAL A 124 7.87 25.57 -10.71
CA VAL A 124 8.79 24.54 -10.21
C VAL A 124 9.86 25.19 -9.34
N TYR A 125 10.01 24.65 -8.13
CA TYR A 125 11.05 25.02 -7.17
C TYR A 125 12.03 23.88 -6.98
N SER A 126 13.31 24.18 -6.80
CA SER A 126 14.34 23.19 -6.44
C SER A 126 14.80 23.42 -5.00
N VAL A 127 15.02 22.33 -4.26
CA VAL A 127 15.69 22.37 -2.95
C VAL A 127 17.20 22.54 -3.07
N ASP A 128 17.75 22.28 -4.26
CA ASP A 128 19.15 22.42 -4.63
C ASP A 128 19.33 23.63 -5.55
N ASP A 129 20.58 24.01 -5.85
CA ASP A 129 20.86 25.06 -6.83
C ASP A 129 20.28 24.66 -8.20
N PRO A 130 19.35 25.44 -8.78
CA PRO A 130 18.64 25.04 -9.98
C PRO A 130 19.57 24.99 -11.20
N THR A 131 19.37 23.99 -12.05
CA THR A 131 20.13 23.79 -13.29
C THR A 131 19.45 24.43 -14.51
N SER A 132 18.12 24.56 -14.48
CA SER A 132 17.30 25.23 -15.48
C SER A 132 16.96 26.66 -15.07
N ALA A 133 16.88 27.56 -16.05
CA ALA A 133 16.44 28.95 -15.83
C ALA A 133 14.91 29.07 -15.58
N GLU A 134 14.17 27.99 -15.80
CA GLU A 134 12.72 27.90 -15.58
C GLU A 134 12.38 27.46 -14.15
N VAL A 135 13.40 27.05 -13.38
CA VAL A 135 13.27 26.56 -12.01
C VAL A 135 13.82 27.61 -11.04
N THR A 136 13.11 27.82 -9.94
CA THR A 136 13.53 28.77 -8.89
C THR A 136 14.10 28.01 -7.71
N GLY A 137 15.25 28.43 -7.16
CA GLY A 137 15.77 27.85 -5.93
C GLY A 137 14.88 28.22 -4.76
N ILE A 138 14.49 27.25 -3.93
CA ILE A 138 13.69 27.54 -2.73
C ILE A 138 14.45 28.48 -1.78
N HIS A 139 15.78 28.42 -1.79
CA HIS A 139 16.72 29.24 -1.03
C HIS A 139 17.09 30.57 -1.68
N ASP A 140 16.56 30.91 -2.86
CA ASP A 140 16.80 32.21 -3.52
C ASP A 140 16.16 33.39 -2.77
N VAL A 141 15.32 33.09 -1.77
CA VAL A 141 14.65 34.06 -0.91
C VAL A 141 14.99 33.81 0.56
N ASP A 142 15.05 34.91 1.31
CA ASP A 142 15.12 34.81 2.77
C ASP A 142 13.78 34.28 3.33
N PRO A 143 13.80 33.43 4.37
CA PRO A 143 12.58 32.93 4.99
C PRO A 143 11.69 34.08 5.49
N ALA A 144 10.41 34.07 5.10
CA ALA A 144 9.43 35.01 5.62
C ALA A 144 9.01 34.66 7.05
N ALA A 145 8.60 35.67 7.83
CA ALA A 145 7.97 35.44 9.12
C ALA A 145 6.60 34.78 8.93
N LEU A 146 6.35 33.71 9.66
CA LEU A 146 5.11 32.94 9.61
C LEU A 146 4.38 33.04 10.94
N ASP A 147 3.08 33.33 10.88
CA ASP A 147 2.13 33.05 11.96
C ASP A 147 1.36 31.79 11.55
N PRO A 148 1.68 30.59 12.10
CA PRO A 148 1.11 29.35 11.63
C PRO A 148 -0.42 29.32 11.78
N PRO A 149 -1.18 28.81 10.79
CA PRO A 149 -2.62 28.69 10.89
C PRO A 149 -3.02 27.70 12.01
N THR A 150 -4.27 27.83 12.46
CA THR A 150 -4.85 26.89 13.42
C THR A 150 -5.55 25.75 12.69
N TRP A 151 -5.25 24.52 13.10
CA TRP A 151 -5.72 23.31 12.43
C TRP A 151 -7.04 22.73 13.01
N SER A 152 -7.88 22.16 12.16
CA SER A 152 -8.93 21.19 12.49
C SER A 152 -8.50 19.77 12.10
N PHE A 153 -9.22 18.76 12.59
CA PHE A 153 -9.08 17.39 12.08
C PHE A 153 -9.62 17.23 10.65
N ASP A 154 -10.43 18.18 10.20
CA ASP A 154 -11.03 18.20 8.87
C ASP A 154 -10.08 18.75 7.79
N ASP A 155 -9.00 19.42 8.21
CA ASP A 155 -8.09 20.07 7.27
C ASP A 155 -7.35 19.01 6.42
N PRO A 156 -7.26 19.21 5.09
CA PRO A 156 -6.45 18.36 4.23
C PRO A 156 -4.98 18.36 4.67
N LEU A 157 -4.39 17.16 4.74
CA LEU A 157 -2.99 16.99 5.12
C LEU A 157 -2.14 16.55 3.94
N CYS A 158 -2.60 15.53 3.22
CA CYS A 158 -1.88 15.00 2.06
C CYS A 158 -2.81 14.36 1.04
N VAL A 159 -2.36 14.29 -0.21
CA VAL A 159 -3.01 13.50 -1.27
C VAL A 159 -2.02 12.47 -1.78
N LEU A 160 -2.37 11.20 -1.71
CA LEU A 160 -1.56 10.12 -2.28
C LEU A 160 -2.29 9.47 -3.45
N PHE A 161 -1.54 8.81 -4.33
CA PHE A 161 -2.13 8.09 -5.46
C PHE A 161 -2.18 6.59 -5.19
N THR A 162 -3.30 5.96 -5.53
CA THR A 162 -3.46 4.50 -5.56
C THR A 162 -3.70 4.01 -6.97
N SER A 163 -3.33 2.77 -7.26
CA SER A 163 -3.66 2.13 -8.53
C SER A 163 -5.18 1.99 -8.64
N GLY A 164 -5.80 2.66 -9.61
CA GLY A 164 -7.23 2.49 -9.90
C GLY A 164 -7.52 1.18 -10.60
N THR A 165 -8.75 0.68 -10.47
CA THR A 165 -9.26 -0.50 -11.21
C THR A 165 -9.28 -0.29 -12.72
N THR A 166 -9.37 0.97 -13.17
CA THR A 166 -9.31 1.40 -14.57
C THR A 166 -7.88 1.55 -15.11
N GLY A 167 -6.85 1.31 -14.29
CA GLY A 167 -5.43 1.46 -14.63
C GLY A 167 -4.87 2.87 -14.38
N GLU A 168 -5.71 3.90 -14.30
CA GLU A 168 -5.26 5.26 -13.99
C GLU A 168 -5.21 5.52 -12.47
N PRO A 169 -4.11 6.07 -11.92
CA PRO A 169 -4.00 6.27 -10.47
C PRO A 169 -5.04 7.26 -9.90
N LYS A 170 -5.79 6.85 -8.87
CA LYS A 170 -6.80 7.69 -8.19
C LYS A 170 -6.15 8.55 -7.08
N PRO A 171 -6.42 9.86 -7.02
CA PRO A 171 -5.96 10.73 -5.92
C PRO A 171 -6.81 10.52 -4.66
N VAL A 172 -6.17 10.12 -3.58
CA VAL A 172 -6.75 9.87 -2.26
C VAL A 172 -6.38 11.01 -1.31
N PRO A 173 -7.29 11.99 -1.09
CA PRO A 173 -7.10 13.02 -0.07
C PRO A 173 -7.22 12.41 1.33
N LEU A 174 -6.33 12.79 2.24
CA LEU A 174 -6.38 12.43 3.65
C LEU A 174 -6.31 13.68 4.50
N THR A 175 -7.19 13.76 5.49
CA THR A 175 -7.21 14.86 6.46
C THR A 175 -6.25 14.61 7.62
N ALA A 176 -5.97 15.66 8.38
CA ALA A 176 -5.24 15.54 9.65
C ALA A 176 -5.92 14.54 10.61
N GLY A 177 -7.26 14.48 10.61
CA GLY A 177 -8.08 13.55 11.39
C GLY A 177 -7.88 12.09 10.99
N ASN A 178 -7.80 11.80 9.69
CA ASN A 178 -7.55 10.44 9.22
C ASN A 178 -6.19 9.92 9.70
N VAL A 179 -5.14 10.72 9.49
CA VAL A 179 -3.77 10.35 9.85
C VAL A 179 -3.57 10.32 11.36
N TYR A 180 -4.17 11.25 12.10
CA TYR A 180 -4.17 11.23 13.57
C TYR A 180 -4.86 9.98 14.12
N SER A 181 -6.05 9.65 13.62
CA SER A 181 -6.81 8.48 14.08
C SER A 181 -6.07 7.18 13.77
N SER A 182 -5.45 7.09 12.59
CA SER A 182 -4.59 5.96 12.21
C SER A 182 -3.38 5.83 13.14
N ALA A 183 -2.73 6.94 13.50
CA ALA A 183 -1.64 6.95 14.46
C ALA A 183 -2.08 6.46 15.84
N VAL A 184 -3.17 7.00 16.40
CA VAL A 184 -3.70 6.55 17.71
C VAL A 184 -4.05 5.07 17.70
N ALA A 185 -4.75 4.59 16.67
CA ALA A 185 -5.16 3.21 16.55
C ALA A 185 -3.94 2.25 16.41
N SER A 186 -2.94 2.67 15.64
CA SER A 186 -1.66 1.96 15.49
C SER A 186 -0.89 1.90 16.81
N ALA A 187 -0.76 3.02 17.52
CA ALA A 187 -0.08 3.09 18.80
C ALA A 187 -0.71 2.18 19.86
N PHE A 188 -2.05 2.16 19.93
CA PHE A 188 -2.78 1.27 20.84
C PHE A 188 -2.57 -0.21 20.50
N ARG A 189 -2.44 -0.54 19.21
CA ARG A 189 -2.27 -1.92 18.74
C ARG A 189 -0.85 -2.46 18.93
N LEU A 190 0.14 -1.67 18.57
CA LEU A 190 1.55 -2.05 18.56
C LEU A 190 2.20 -1.86 19.94
N GLY A 191 1.72 -0.87 20.69
CA GLY A 191 2.39 -0.38 21.90
C GLY A 191 3.57 0.52 21.52
N VAL A 192 3.51 1.77 21.97
CA VAL A 192 4.59 2.75 21.77
C VAL A 192 5.39 2.89 23.07
N GLU A 193 6.71 2.85 22.96
CA GLU A 193 7.66 3.10 24.02
C GLU A 193 8.39 4.43 23.80
N ALA A 194 8.87 5.04 24.89
CA ALA A 194 9.43 6.39 24.85
C ALA A 194 10.76 6.47 24.07
N ASP A 195 11.45 5.34 23.94
CA ASP A 195 12.73 5.16 23.27
C ASP A 195 12.58 4.43 21.92
N ASP A 196 11.35 4.32 21.39
CA ASP A 196 11.12 3.70 20.10
C ASP A 196 11.88 4.43 18.98
N ARG A 197 12.47 3.62 18.10
CA ARG A 197 13.19 4.08 16.91
C ARG A 197 12.59 3.37 15.70
N TRP A 198 12.01 4.15 14.79
CA TRP A 198 11.34 3.62 13.61
C TRP A 198 12.17 3.81 12.35
N LEU A 199 12.58 2.71 11.71
CA LEU A 199 13.31 2.75 10.45
C LEU A 199 12.34 2.92 9.26
N VAL A 200 12.62 3.91 8.43
CA VAL A 200 11.98 4.13 7.13
C VAL A 200 12.99 3.87 6.03
N SER A 201 12.74 2.81 5.26
CA SER A 201 13.45 2.49 4.02
C SER A 201 12.48 2.34 2.83
N LEU A 202 11.19 2.58 3.06
CA LEU A 202 10.15 2.58 2.04
C LEU A 202 10.05 3.97 1.40
N SER A 203 9.56 4.02 0.17
CA SER A 203 9.32 5.29 -0.50
C SER A 203 8.27 6.13 0.24
N LEU A 204 8.51 7.44 0.31
CA LEU A 204 7.63 8.39 1.00
C LEU A 204 6.39 8.78 0.17
N HIS A 205 6.30 8.37 -1.09
CA HIS A 205 5.09 8.55 -1.91
C HIS A 205 4.02 7.47 -1.70
N HIS A 206 4.30 6.49 -0.84
CA HIS A 206 3.33 5.52 -0.34
C HIS A 206 3.06 5.74 1.15
N MET A 207 1.83 5.47 1.60
CA MET A 207 1.47 5.61 3.01
C MET A 207 2.34 4.78 3.95
N GLY A 208 2.89 3.65 3.50
CA GLY A 208 3.79 2.82 4.30
C GLY A 208 5.09 3.51 4.71
N GLY A 209 5.64 4.37 3.84
CA GLY A 209 6.83 5.18 4.13
C GLY A 209 6.49 6.54 4.74
N LEU A 210 5.38 7.16 4.34
CA LEU A 210 4.98 8.48 4.84
C LEU A 210 4.42 8.46 6.27
N ALA A 211 3.60 7.46 6.63
CA ALA A 211 2.95 7.43 7.94
C ALA A 211 3.93 7.46 9.13
N PRO A 212 5.07 6.73 9.11
CA PRO A 212 6.08 6.85 10.16
C PRO A 212 6.63 8.26 10.37
N VAL A 213 6.72 9.09 9.33
CA VAL A 213 7.21 10.48 9.44
C VAL A 213 6.26 11.30 10.33
N TYR A 214 4.95 11.23 10.08
CA TYR A 214 3.95 11.88 10.91
C TYR A 214 3.84 11.27 12.32
N ARG A 215 3.87 9.94 12.40
CA ARG A 215 3.70 9.21 13.67
C ARG A 215 4.85 9.50 14.64
N SER A 216 6.08 9.60 14.15
CA SER A 216 7.26 9.79 15.00
C SER A 216 7.16 11.06 15.85
N VAL A 217 6.72 12.19 15.27
CA VAL A 217 6.51 13.44 16.05
C VAL A 217 5.34 13.33 17.04
N MET A 218 4.28 12.60 16.71
CA MET A 218 3.17 12.38 17.65
C MET A 218 3.59 11.52 18.83
N TYR A 219 4.36 10.47 18.58
CA TYR A 219 4.77 9.49 19.57
C TYR A 219 5.95 9.98 20.42
N GLY A 220 6.82 10.82 19.86
CA GLY A 220 8.10 11.15 20.47
C GLY A 220 9.19 10.14 20.12
N ALA A 221 8.98 9.35 19.07
CA ALA A 221 9.91 8.33 18.60
C ALA A 221 10.96 8.95 17.66
N THR A 222 12.14 8.33 17.61
CA THR A 222 13.18 8.70 16.64
C THR A 222 12.87 8.08 15.28
N LEU A 223 12.86 8.89 14.23
CA LEU A 223 12.80 8.42 12.84
C LEU A 223 14.23 8.10 12.36
N VAL A 224 14.52 6.85 12.03
CA VAL A 224 15.76 6.49 11.32
C VAL A 224 15.42 6.47 9.83
N LEU A 225 15.95 7.41 9.06
CA LEU A 225 15.65 7.56 7.64
C LEU A 225 16.80 7.01 6.80
N ARG A 226 16.48 6.09 5.88
CA ARG A 226 17.37 5.59 4.84
C ARG A 226 16.82 6.02 3.48
N GLU A 227 17.68 6.50 2.59
CA GLU A 227 17.27 7.07 1.29
C GLU A 227 16.66 6.03 0.33
N GLY A 228 16.88 4.74 0.59
CA GLY A 228 16.22 3.67 -0.13
C GLY A 228 16.50 2.29 0.45
N PHE A 229 15.69 1.31 0.06
CA PHE A 229 15.86 -0.06 0.53
C PHE A 229 17.08 -0.75 -0.09
N ASP A 230 17.95 -1.27 0.77
CA ASP A 230 18.95 -2.27 0.42
C ASP A 230 18.91 -3.36 1.49
N ALA A 231 18.72 -4.62 1.09
CA ALA A 231 18.45 -5.69 2.05
C ALA A 231 19.59 -5.88 3.08
N GLY A 232 20.85 -5.65 2.68
CA GLY A 232 21.99 -5.71 3.58
C GLY A 232 22.07 -4.49 4.49
N GLY A 233 22.11 -3.31 3.90
CA GLY A 233 22.22 -2.03 4.60
C GLY A 233 21.04 -1.76 5.53
N THR A 234 19.80 -1.99 5.09
CA THR A 234 18.61 -1.85 5.94
C THR A 234 18.65 -2.77 7.15
N ALA A 235 19.18 -4.01 7.00
CA ALA A 235 19.35 -4.89 8.15
C ALA A 235 20.49 -4.43 9.07
N ASP A 236 21.57 -3.88 8.51
CA ASP A 236 22.70 -3.31 9.27
C ASP A 236 22.29 -2.06 10.06
N ASP A 237 21.44 -1.21 9.48
CA ASP A 237 20.93 0.00 10.13
C ASP A 237 20.08 -0.37 11.35
N ILE A 238 19.37 -1.49 11.31
CA ILE A 238 18.60 -1.98 12.46
C ILE A 238 19.52 -2.25 13.65
N ASP A 239 20.64 -2.94 13.41
CA ASP A 239 21.65 -3.20 14.44
C ASP A 239 22.38 -1.91 14.86
N ALA A 240 22.78 -1.08 13.89
CA ALA A 240 23.61 0.10 14.11
C ALA A 240 22.91 1.19 14.92
N TYR A 241 21.60 1.33 14.75
CA TYR A 241 20.80 2.39 15.35
C TYR A 241 19.78 1.89 16.37
N ASP A 242 19.93 0.65 16.88
CA ASP A 242 19.01 -0.02 17.82
C ASP A 242 17.53 0.16 17.43
N VAL A 243 17.21 -0.08 16.16
CA VAL A 243 15.86 0.12 15.63
C VAL A 243 14.89 -0.82 16.35
N THR A 244 13.76 -0.29 16.83
CA THR A 244 12.71 -1.04 17.52
C THR A 244 11.52 -1.37 16.61
N GLY A 245 11.27 -0.54 15.59
CA GLY A 245 10.17 -0.68 14.66
C GLY A 245 10.59 -0.50 13.20
N VAL A 246 10.04 -1.32 12.30
CA VAL A 246 10.22 -1.14 10.85
C VAL A 246 8.97 -1.57 10.09
N SER A 247 8.61 -0.80 9.05
CA SER A 247 7.57 -1.17 8.09
C SER A 247 8.20 -1.88 6.89
N LEU A 248 7.73 -3.07 6.54
CA LEU A 248 8.24 -3.84 5.41
C LEU A 248 7.11 -4.45 4.59
N VAL A 249 7.41 -4.78 3.33
CA VAL A 249 6.64 -5.77 2.56
C VAL A 249 7.29 -7.16 2.68
N PRO A 250 6.54 -8.27 2.49
CA PRO A 250 7.06 -9.64 2.61
C PRO A 250 8.36 -9.91 1.84
N THR A 251 8.47 -9.37 0.62
CA THR A 251 9.66 -9.55 -0.23
C THR A 251 10.90 -8.88 0.35
N MET A 252 10.77 -7.68 0.93
CA MET A 252 11.88 -6.99 1.60
C MET A 252 12.38 -7.80 2.79
N LEU A 253 11.45 -8.28 3.64
CA LEU A 253 11.79 -9.11 4.79
C LEU A 253 12.49 -10.41 4.37
N LYS A 254 11.97 -11.12 3.35
CA LYS A 254 12.63 -12.31 2.79
C LYS A 254 14.08 -11.99 2.38
N ARG A 255 14.29 -10.93 1.58
CA ARG A 255 15.61 -10.53 1.11
C ARG A 255 16.58 -10.18 2.25
N MET A 256 16.11 -9.49 3.29
CA MET A 256 16.92 -9.18 4.47
C MET A 256 17.35 -10.46 5.20
N LEU A 257 16.42 -11.41 5.40
CA LEU A 257 16.72 -12.69 6.01
C LEU A 257 17.65 -13.56 5.16
N ASP A 258 17.50 -13.55 3.84
CA ASP A 258 18.42 -14.27 2.93
C ASP A 258 19.83 -13.69 2.99
N ARG A 259 19.94 -12.37 3.19
CA ARG A 259 21.23 -11.68 3.29
C ARG A 259 21.91 -11.88 4.64
N ARG A 260 21.18 -11.83 5.75
CA ARG A 260 21.73 -11.79 7.12
C ARG A 260 21.41 -13.01 7.98
N GLY A 261 20.52 -13.89 7.54
CA GLY A 261 20.03 -15.06 8.29
C GLY A 261 18.93 -14.70 9.29
N THR A 262 19.18 -13.72 10.15
CA THR A 262 18.25 -13.17 11.14
C THR A 262 18.33 -11.64 11.15
N LEU A 263 17.47 -11.00 11.96
CA LEU A 263 17.51 -9.57 12.26
C LEU A 263 17.85 -9.36 13.75
N SER A 264 18.16 -8.10 14.10
CA SER A 264 18.48 -7.67 15.48
C SER A 264 17.39 -8.04 16.48
N ASP A 265 17.81 -8.37 17.71
CA ASP A 265 16.93 -8.52 18.87
C ASP A 265 16.42 -7.17 19.42
N SER A 266 16.89 -6.03 18.91
CA SER A 266 16.36 -4.69 19.25
C SER A 266 14.94 -4.49 18.71
N LEU A 267 14.57 -5.21 17.64
CA LEU A 267 13.24 -5.11 17.05
C LEU A 267 12.18 -5.61 18.03
N ARG A 268 11.18 -4.76 18.25
CA ARG A 268 9.90 -5.10 18.88
C ARG A 268 8.79 -5.28 17.87
N VAL A 269 8.88 -4.60 16.73
CA VAL A 269 7.82 -4.58 15.71
C VAL A 269 8.42 -4.64 14.31
N VAL A 270 8.07 -5.69 13.56
CA VAL A 270 8.14 -5.69 12.10
C VAL A 270 6.71 -5.61 11.58
N LEU A 271 6.28 -4.40 11.21
CA LEU A 271 4.95 -4.18 10.65
C LEU A 271 4.96 -4.62 9.18
N LEU A 272 4.30 -5.75 8.89
CA LEU A 272 4.41 -6.43 7.61
C LEU A 272 3.11 -6.31 6.83
N GLY A 273 3.09 -5.49 5.78
CA GLY A 273 1.88 -5.19 5.01
C GLY A 273 2.14 -5.02 3.52
N GLY A 274 1.14 -4.53 2.80
CA GLY A 274 1.23 -4.23 1.36
C GLY A 274 1.13 -5.44 0.42
N ALA A 275 1.33 -6.66 0.93
CA ALA A 275 1.07 -7.90 0.21
C ALA A 275 0.80 -9.05 1.20
N PRO A 276 0.14 -10.14 0.78
CA PRO A 276 0.01 -11.35 1.57
C PRO A 276 1.40 -11.89 1.97
N ALA A 277 1.57 -12.21 3.25
CA ALA A 277 2.80 -12.79 3.77
C ALA A 277 2.76 -14.33 3.64
N PRO A 278 3.72 -14.95 2.94
CA PRO A 278 3.79 -16.41 2.84
C PRO A 278 3.93 -17.07 4.22
N ALA A 279 3.29 -18.22 4.40
CA ALA A 279 3.33 -18.97 5.66
C ALA A 279 4.77 -19.32 6.06
N GLU A 280 5.57 -19.75 5.10
CA GLU A 280 6.97 -20.16 5.30
C GLU A 280 7.83 -18.99 5.79
N LEU A 281 7.56 -17.76 5.32
CA LEU A 281 8.25 -16.57 5.78
C LEU A 281 7.89 -16.26 7.23
N LEU A 282 6.60 -16.33 7.59
CA LEU A 282 6.14 -16.10 8.97
C LEU A 282 6.69 -17.17 9.93
N GLU A 283 6.73 -18.43 9.50
CA GLU A 283 7.33 -19.53 10.25
C GLU A 283 8.83 -19.34 10.46
N ARG A 284 9.57 -18.96 9.41
CA ARG A 284 10.99 -18.63 9.52
C ARG A 284 11.22 -17.50 10.51
N CYS A 285 10.42 -16.43 10.44
CA CYS A 285 10.51 -15.31 11.39
C CYS A 285 10.23 -15.77 12.82
N ARG A 286 9.24 -16.63 13.03
CA ARG A 286 8.93 -17.21 14.34
C ARG A 286 10.09 -18.03 14.89
N ASP A 287 10.75 -18.82 14.06
CA ASP A 287 11.88 -19.67 14.47
C ASP A 287 13.10 -18.82 14.87
N TYR A 288 13.27 -17.64 14.26
CA TYR A 288 14.26 -16.64 14.65
C TYR A 288 13.75 -15.63 15.69
N SER A 289 12.55 -15.82 16.24
CA SER A 289 11.91 -14.89 17.22
C SER A 289 11.74 -13.45 16.74
N ILE A 290 11.67 -13.23 15.42
CA ILE A 290 11.43 -11.92 14.82
C ILE A 290 9.96 -11.52 15.03
N PRO A 291 9.67 -10.34 15.59
CA PRO A 291 8.32 -9.97 16.00
C PRO A 291 7.51 -9.40 14.83
N VAL A 292 7.03 -10.30 13.95
CA VAL A 292 6.23 -9.91 12.78
C VAL A 292 4.77 -9.65 13.14
N TYR A 293 4.28 -8.48 12.75
CA TYR A 293 2.89 -8.05 12.84
C TYR A 293 2.29 -7.96 11.44
N PRO A 294 1.71 -9.04 10.89
CA PRO A 294 0.98 -8.98 9.63
C PRO A 294 -0.14 -7.94 9.73
N THR A 295 -0.22 -7.05 8.76
CA THR A 295 -1.20 -5.97 8.74
C THR A 295 -1.88 -5.89 7.38
N TYR A 296 -3.20 -5.66 7.41
CA TYR A 296 -3.97 -5.26 6.25
C TYR A 296 -4.31 -3.78 6.35
N GLY A 297 -4.27 -3.11 5.21
CA GLY A 297 -4.43 -1.67 5.13
C GLY A 297 -4.23 -1.18 3.71
N MET A 298 -4.67 0.06 3.49
CA MET A 298 -4.64 0.73 2.20
C MET A 298 -4.44 2.23 2.41
N THR A 299 -4.18 2.96 1.33
CA THR A 299 -3.98 4.41 1.37
C THR A 299 -5.25 5.12 1.85
N GLU A 300 -6.40 4.67 1.37
CA GLU A 300 -7.75 5.15 1.68
C GLU A 300 -8.10 5.00 3.17
N ALA A 301 -7.37 4.14 3.91
CA ALA A 301 -7.53 3.97 5.35
C ALA A 301 -6.37 4.58 6.16
N ALA A 302 -5.61 5.49 5.56
CA ALA A 302 -4.47 6.16 6.17
C ALA A 302 -3.45 5.18 6.79
N SER A 303 -3.20 4.02 6.14
CA SER A 303 -2.19 2.99 6.46
C SER A 303 -2.73 1.63 6.93
N GLN A 304 -3.42 1.52 8.08
CA GLN A 304 -3.75 0.23 8.71
C GLN A 304 -5.25 0.11 9.00
N ILE A 305 -5.83 -1.07 8.71
CA ILE A 305 -7.22 -1.41 8.99
C ILE A 305 -7.29 -2.52 10.06
N THR A 306 -6.54 -3.60 9.83
CA THR A 306 -6.38 -4.70 10.79
C THR A 306 -4.91 -5.04 10.97
N THR A 307 -4.53 -5.51 12.15
CA THR A 307 -3.15 -5.97 12.38
C THR A 307 -3.16 -7.15 13.32
N ALA A 308 -2.45 -8.23 12.99
CA ALA A 308 -2.21 -9.38 13.85
C ALA A 308 -0.98 -9.15 14.72
N THR A 309 -0.93 -9.81 15.87
CA THR A 309 0.28 -9.86 16.71
C THR A 309 1.07 -11.14 16.43
N PRO A 310 2.40 -11.17 16.72
CA PRO A 310 3.21 -12.38 16.60
C PRO A 310 2.66 -13.57 17.41
N ARG A 311 1.93 -13.30 18.49
CA ARG A 311 1.27 -14.33 19.29
C ARG A 311 0.04 -14.91 18.57
N GLN A 312 -0.74 -14.08 17.89
CA GLN A 312 -1.98 -14.50 17.23
C GLN A 312 -1.69 -15.30 15.96
N THR A 313 -0.62 -14.95 15.23
CA THR A 313 -0.20 -15.66 14.01
C THR A 313 0.32 -17.07 14.30
N ARG A 314 0.77 -17.38 15.54
CA ARG A 314 1.24 -18.72 15.92
C ARG A 314 0.18 -19.81 15.73
N ASP A 315 -1.07 -19.50 16.08
CA ASP A 315 -2.18 -20.46 16.03
C ASP A 315 -3.09 -20.22 14.82
N ARG A 316 -2.86 -19.12 14.06
CA ARG A 316 -3.70 -18.65 12.96
C ARG A 316 -2.83 -18.10 11.82
N ILE A 317 -2.11 -18.98 11.14
CA ILE A 317 -1.31 -18.59 9.97
C ILE A 317 -2.23 -17.99 8.90
N GLY A 318 -1.80 -16.91 8.27
CA GLY A 318 -2.54 -16.20 7.21
C GLY A 318 -3.57 -15.18 7.70
N THR A 319 -3.75 -14.98 9.02
CA THR A 319 -4.57 -13.87 9.50
C THR A 319 -3.84 -12.54 9.42
N VAL A 320 -4.56 -11.49 9.05
CA VAL A 320 -4.13 -10.08 9.16
C VAL A 320 -4.60 -9.44 10.47
N GLY A 321 -5.25 -10.21 11.34
CA GLY A 321 -5.59 -9.83 12.70
C GLY A 321 -7.01 -9.34 12.85
N ARG A 322 -7.21 -8.41 13.79
CA ARG A 322 -8.51 -7.83 14.09
C ARG A 322 -8.52 -6.34 13.72
N PRO A 323 -9.71 -5.75 13.51
CA PRO A 323 -9.85 -4.31 13.31
C PRO A 323 -9.13 -3.50 14.38
N LEU A 324 -8.49 -2.42 13.94
CA LEU A 324 -7.89 -1.46 14.86
C LEU A 324 -8.98 -0.71 15.63
N PHE A 325 -8.60 -0.11 16.76
CA PHE A 325 -9.55 0.62 17.61
C PHE A 325 -10.21 1.77 16.83
N GLY A 326 -11.54 1.82 16.87
CA GLY A 326 -12.34 2.84 16.17
C GLY A 326 -12.61 2.54 14.69
N THR A 327 -12.15 1.40 14.17
CA THR A 327 -12.41 0.96 12.79
C THR A 327 -13.40 -0.19 12.79
N ASP A 328 -14.51 -0.02 12.07
CA ASP A 328 -15.49 -1.06 11.77
C ASP A 328 -15.10 -1.73 10.45
N VAL A 329 -15.08 -3.06 10.46
CA VAL A 329 -14.81 -3.88 9.27
C VAL A 329 -15.94 -4.89 9.13
N THR A 330 -16.60 -4.87 7.99
CA THR A 330 -17.73 -5.73 7.65
C THR A 330 -17.35 -6.55 6.43
N VAL A 331 -17.76 -7.82 6.40
CA VAL A 331 -17.70 -8.64 5.17
C VAL A 331 -19.10 -8.71 4.60
N VAL A 332 -19.29 -8.30 3.36
CA VAL A 332 -20.61 -8.25 2.68
C VAL A 332 -20.68 -9.26 1.53
N GLY A 333 -21.84 -9.89 1.37
CA GLY A 333 -22.12 -10.83 0.28
C GLY A 333 -22.47 -10.11 -1.02
N GLU A 334 -22.84 -10.88 -2.04
CA GLU A 334 -23.18 -10.34 -3.37
C GLU A 334 -24.41 -9.41 -3.35
N ASP A 335 -25.32 -9.61 -2.39
CA ASP A 335 -26.50 -8.75 -2.19
C ASP A 335 -26.17 -7.43 -1.45
N GLY A 336 -24.91 -7.22 -1.05
CA GLY A 336 -24.47 -6.04 -0.27
C GLY A 336 -24.73 -6.13 1.23
N ASP A 337 -25.36 -7.21 1.69
CA ASP A 337 -25.65 -7.47 3.11
C ASP A 337 -24.48 -8.16 3.84
N PRO A 338 -24.28 -7.92 5.16
CA PRO A 338 -23.25 -8.58 5.94
C PRO A 338 -23.44 -10.11 5.99
N VAL A 339 -22.34 -10.85 5.87
CA VAL A 339 -22.32 -12.32 5.97
C VAL A 339 -21.89 -12.79 7.37
N GLU A 340 -22.21 -14.04 7.70
CA GLU A 340 -21.85 -14.63 8.99
C GLU A 340 -20.35 -15.00 9.05
N PRO A 341 -19.75 -15.08 10.25
CA PRO A 341 -18.37 -15.55 10.40
C PRO A 341 -18.15 -16.91 9.71
N GLY A 342 -17.06 -17.01 8.94
CA GLY A 342 -16.71 -18.17 8.13
C GLY A 342 -17.10 -18.03 6.66
N GLU A 343 -18.08 -17.17 6.34
CA GLU A 343 -18.50 -16.89 4.97
C GLU A 343 -17.58 -15.84 4.33
N THR A 344 -17.37 -16.00 3.02
CA THR A 344 -16.51 -15.11 2.23
C THR A 344 -17.35 -14.04 1.55
N GLY A 345 -16.83 -12.82 1.51
CA GLY A 345 -17.44 -11.70 0.83
C GLY A 345 -16.45 -10.53 0.66
N GLU A 346 -16.94 -9.40 0.17
CA GLU A 346 -16.14 -8.19 0.05
C GLU A 346 -15.93 -7.54 1.43
N VAL A 347 -14.70 -7.11 1.70
CA VAL A 347 -14.33 -6.34 2.89
C VAL A 347 -14.75 -4.88 2.69
N VAL A 348 -15.60 -4.39 3.57
CA VAL A 348 -16.07 -3.01 3.61
C VAL A 348 -15.63 -2.38 4.93
N VAL A 349 -15.09 -1.16 4.88
CA VAL A 349 -14.45 -0.52 6.03
C VAL A 349 -15.02 0.85 6.30
N ARG A 350 -15.33 1.10 7.57
CA ARG A 350 -15.80 2.40 8.07
C ARG A 350 -14.99 2.80 9.30
N GLY A 351 -14.76 4.10 9.45
CA GLY A 351 -14.12 4.63 10.64
C GLY A 351 -13.41 5.95 10.34
N PRO A 352 -12.84 6.59 11.38
CA PRO A 352 -12.22 7.90 11.27
C PRO A 352 -10.91 7.87 10.46
N THR A 353 -10.37 6.68 10.17
CA THR A 353 -9.17 6.49 9.35
C THR A 353 -9.46 6.54 7.84
N ILE A 354 -10.74 6.46 7.45
CA ILE A 354 -11.15 6.33 6.05
C ILE A 354 -11.25 7.71 5.40
N THR A 355 -10.68 7.83 4.20
CA THR A 355 -10.80 9.01 3.33
C THR A 355 -12.26 9.42 3.12
N SER A 356 -12.49 10.71 2.90
CA SER A 356 -13.79 11.23 2.50
C SER A 356 -14.15 10.94 1.03
N GLY A 357 -13.26 10.34 0.25
CA GLY A 357 -13.49 9.96 -1.15
C GLY A 357 -12.22 10.07 -1.99
N TYR A 358 -12.35 10.04 -3.31
CA TYR A 358 -11.27 10.37 -4.25
C TYR A 358 -11.49 11.79 -4.79
N LEU A 359 -10.44 12.55 -5.14
CA LEU A 359 -10.67 13.85 -5.79
C LEU A 359 -11.32 13.65 -7.17
N ALA A 360 -12.44 14.34 -7.42
CA ALA A 360 -13.13 14.28 -8.70
C ALA A 360 -12.37 15.07 -9.78
N GLN A 361 -12.36 14.57 -11.03
CA GLN A 361 -11.80 15.32 -12.16
C GLN A 361 -12.62 16.59 -12.42
N ARG A 362 -11.95 17.73 -12.65
CA ARG A 362 -12.64 18.96 -13.06
C ARG A 362 -13.08 18.85 -14.53
N ASP A 363 -14.37 18.62 -14.71
CA ASP A 363 -15.20 18.79 -15.92
C ASP A 363 -14.71 18.15 -17.23
N GLY A 364 -15.26 16.97 -17.52
CA GLY A 364 -15.28 16.33 -18.83
C GLY A 364 -16.34 15.22 -18.94
N ASP A 365 -16.70 14.61 -17.81
CA ASP A 365 -17.68 13.51 -17.75
C ASP A 365 -18.84 13.79 -16.78
N ARG A 366 -19.19 15.08 -16.59
CA ARG A 366 -20.57 15.40 -16.22
C ARG A 366 -21.44 15.14 -17.45
N SER A 367 -21.65 13.87 -17.77
CA SER A 367 -22.82 13.51 -18.53
C SER A 367 -24.01 13.98 -17.69
N GLU A 368 -24.91 14.77 -18.26
CA GLU A 368 -26.24 15.05 -17.69
C GLU A 368 -27.11 13.77 -17.71
N ALA A 369 -26.51 12.60 -17.48
CA ALA A 369 -27.09 11.29 -17.70
C ALA A 369 -26.76 10.34 -16.54
N ASP A 370 -26.98 10.80 -15.30
CA ASP A 370 -27.28 9.95 -14.14
C ASP A 370 -28.25 10.69 -13.18
N ASP A 371 -29.24 11.39 -13.74
CA ASP A 371 -30.51 11.69 -13.05
C ASP A 371 -31.46 10.49 -13.16
N ASP A 372 -30.95 9.28 -12.88
CA ASP A 372 -31.79 8.08 -12.67
C ASP A 372 -31.92 7.83 -11.17
N GLY A 373 -32.59 8.74 -10.46
CA GLY A 373 -33.21 8.46 -9.17
C GLY A 373 -32.34 7.83 -8.07
N GLY A 374 -31.01 7.91 -8.18
CA GLY A 374 -30.08 7.44 -7.16
C GLY A 374 -30.35 8.22 -5.89
N GLU A 375 -30.59 7.49 -4.80
CA GLU A 375 -30.87 8.09 -3.50
C GLU A 375 -29.83 9.17 -3.19
N SER A 376 -30.32 10.38 -2.91
CA SER A 376 -29.50 11.49 -2.45
C SER A 376 -28.61 10.96 -1.32
N VAL A 377 -27.30 11.21 -1.42
CA VAL A 377 -26.36 10.90 -0.32
C VAL A 377 -27.01 11.41 0.97
N PRO A 378 -27.24 10.54 1.98
CA PRO A 378 -27.91 10.97 3.20
C PRO A 378 -27.19 12.19 3.79
N ASP A 379 -27.95 13.24 4.13
CA ASP A 379 -27.44 14.51 4.65
C ASP A 379 -26.61 14.38 5.95
N ASP A 380 -26.51 13.17 6.52
CA ASP A 380 -25.87 12.85 7.80
C ASP A 380 -24.46 12.23 7.70
N ILE A 381 -23.88 12.06 6.49
CA ILE A 381 -22.49 11.57 6.39
C ILE A 381 -21.53 12.74 6.65
N ASP A 382 -20.92 12.74 7.83
CA ASP A 382 -19.79 13.62 8.16
C ASP A 382 -18.60 13.28 7.25
N LEU A 383 -18.33 14.14 6.26
CA LEU A 383 -17.24 13.99 5.28
C LEU A 383 -15.92 14.61 5.77
N ASN A 384 -15.73 14.74 7.08
CA ASN A 384 -14.56 15.41 7.67
C ASN A 384 -14.32 16.79 7.02
N GLY A 385 -15.40 17.57 6.86
CA GLY A 385 -15.35 18.95 6.34
C GLY A 385 -15.05 19.13 4.85
N ILE A 386 -14.95 18.08 4.03
CA ILE A 386 -14.73 18.21 2.58
C ILE A 386 -16.07 18.37 1.84
N ASP A 387 -16.12 19.28 0.86
CA ASP A 387 -17.28 19.48 -0.01
C ASP A 387 -17.62 18.17 -0.75
N PRO A 388 -18.82 17.57 -0.51
CA PRO A 388 -19.24 16.35 -1.20
C PRO A 388 -19.17 16.47 -2.73
N ALA A 389 -19.34 17.68 -3.28
CA ALA A 389 -19.29 17.90 -4.73
C ALA A 389 -17.87 17.84 -5.30
N ALA A 390 -16.83 17.86 -4.45
CA ALA A 390 -15.43 17.83 -4.84
C ALA A 390 -14.81 16.41 -4.78
N VAL A 391 -15.57 15.41 -4.31
CA VAL A 391 -15.07 14.05 -4.13
C VAL A 391 -15.96 13.00 -4.78
N ASP A 392 -15.34 12.02 -5.44
CA ASP A 392 -15.98 10.80 -5.90
C ASP A 392 -16.06 9.79 -4.75
N ARG A 393 -17.28 9.28 -4.51
CA ARG A 393 -17.61 8.29 -3.48
C ARG A 393 -18.33 7.08 -4.06
N SER A 394 -18.18 6.79 -5.36
CA SER A 394 -18.79 5.62 -6.02
C SER A 394 -18.51 4.31 -5.29
N ASP A 395 -17.34 4.21 -4.66
CA ASP A 395 -16.87 3.02 -3.96
C ASP A 395 -17.36 2.96 -2.49
N PHE A 396 -18.34 3.79 -2.08
CA PHE A 396 -18.89 3.78 -0.72
C PHE A 396 -20.33 3.26 -0.69
N GLY A 397 -20.59 2.35 0.24
CA GLY A 397 -21.89 1.78 0.52
C GLY A 397 -22.35 2.05 1.97
N PRO A 398 -23.48 1.46 2.40
CA PRO A 398 -24.05 1.69 3.73
C PRO A 398 -23.13 1.28 4.89
N TYR A 399 -22.20 0.36 4.64
CA TYR A 399 -21.24 -0.12 5.64
C TYR A 399 -19.86 0.55 5.55
N GLY A 400 -19.63 1.46 4.61
CA GLY A 400 -18.35 2.16 4.43
C GLY A 400 -17.74 2.03 3.04
N LEU A 401 -16.42 2.18 2.95
CA LEU A 401 -15.64 2.03 1.72
C LEU A 401 -15.57 0.55 1.32
N HIS A 402 -16.05 0.24 0.12
CA HIS A 402 -15.82 -1.03 -0.56
C HIS A 402 -14.36 -1.08 -0.99
N THR A 403 -13.60 -2.00 -0.41
CA THR A 403 -12.14 -2.08 -0.63
C THR A 403 -11.78 -2.76 -1.94
N GLY A 404 -12.74 -3.47 -2.56
CA GLY A 404 -12.47 -4.42 -3.65
C GLY A 404 -11.66 -5.63 -3.21
N ASP A 405 -11.41 -5.84 -1.91
CA ASP A 405 -10.73 -7.02 -1.39
C ASP A 405 -11.74 -8.02 -0.83
N VAL A 406 -11.51 -9.30 -1.11
CA VAL A 406 -12.33 -10.41 -0.63
C VAL A 406 -11.70 -11.01 0.61
N GLY A 407 -12.52 -11.22 1.63
CA GLY A 407 -12.07 -11.77 2.89
C GLY A 407 -13.18 -12.48 3.65
N ARG A 408 -12.81 -13.00 4.82
CA ARG A 408 -13.75 -13.57 5.79
C ARG A 408 -13.26 -13.34 7.21
N PHE A 409 -14.19 -13.19 8.13
CA PHE A 409 -13.90 -13.35 9.55
C PHE A 409 -13.92 -14.83 9.92
N ASP A 410 -13.04 -15.27 10.80
CA ASP A 410 -13.22 -16.54 11.51
C ASP A 410 -14.20 -16.39 12.69
N GLU A 411 -14.58 -17.52 13.30
CA GLU A 411 -15.49 -17.54 14.46
C GLU A 411 -14.97 -16.75 15.67
N GLU A 412 -13.67 -16.44 15.69
CA GLU A 412 -13.01 -15.66 16.73
C GLU A 412 -12.81 -14.19 16.34
N GLY A 413 -13.37 -13.74 15.20
CA GLY A 413 -13.32 -12.36 14.73
C GLY A 413 -11.97 -11.93 14.16
N TYR A 414 -11.14 -12.87 13.67
CA TYR A 414 -9.92 -12.57 12.93
C TYR A 414 -10.20 -12.51 11.43
N LEU A 415 -9.69 -11.46 10.78
CA LEU A 415 -9.82 -11.29 9.34
C LEU A 415 -8.76 -12.11 8.61
N HIS A 416 -9.21 -12.78 7.55
CA HIS A 416 -8.38 -13.39 6.52
C HIS A 416 -8.70 -12.71 5.19
N VAL A 417 -7.69 -12.12 4.57
CA VAL A 417 -7.80 -11.53 3.22
C VAL A 417 -7.36 -12.58 2.22
N LEU A 418 -8.20 -12.86 1.24
CA LEU A 418 -8.04 -13.98 0.32
C LEU A 418 -7.55 -13.52 -1.06
N ASN A 419 -8.15 -12.48 -1.61
CA ASN A 419 -7.89 -11.97 -2.97
C ASN A 419 -8.58 -10.62 -3.20
N ARG A 420 -8.57 -10.09 -4.44
CA ARG A 420 -9.45 -8.99 -4.84
C ARG A 420 -10.68 -9.49 -5.57
N VAL A 421 -11.77 -8.73 -5.50
CA VAL A 421 -13.02 -8.95 -6.23
C VAL A 421 -12.74 -9.03 -7.74
N ASP A 422 -11.97 -8.08 -8.26
CA ASP A 422 -11.60 -8.04 -9.70
C ASP A 422 -10.69 -9.19 -10.15
N ASP A 423 -10.11 -9.94 -9.20
CA ASP A 423 -9.31 -11.12 -9.52
C ASP A 423 -10.10 -12.40 -9.52
N ARG A 424 -11.34 -12.38 -9.03
CA ARG A 424 -12.18 -13.57 -9.01
C ARG A 424 -12.34 -14.07 -10.43
N ILE A 425 -11.84 -15.28 -10.68
CA ILE A 425 -11.88 -15.88 -12.01
C ILE A 425 -13.22 -16.57 -12.15
N ILE A 426 -14.00 -16.20 -13.14
CA ILE A 426 -15.26 -16.88 -13.46
C ILE A 426 -15.00 -17.87 -14.60
N THR A 427 -14.80 -19.15 -14.25
CA THR A 427 -14.46 -20.20 -15.21
C THR A 427 -15.59 -21.22 -15.33
N GLY A 428 -16.26 -21.25 -16.48
CA GLY A 428 -17.38 -22.16 -16.73
C GLY A 428 -18.60 -21.92 -15.84
N GLY A 429 -18.78 -20.69 -15.34
CA GLY A 429 -19.84 -20.32 -14.39
C GLY A 429 -19.51 -20.58 -12.92
N GLU A 430 -18.30 -21.03 -12.61
CA GLU A 430 -17.81 -21.24 -11.24
C GLU A 430 -16.84 -20.13 -10.84
N ASN A 431 -16.97 -19.63 -9.60
CA ASN A 431 -16.05 -18.65 -9.02
C ASN A 431 -14.77 -19.35 -8.52
N VAL A 432 -13.62 -18.83 -8.91
CA VAL A 432 -12.30 -19.30 -8.48
C VAL A 432 -11.51 -18.15 -7.91
N GLU A 433 -11.11 -18.28 -6.65
CA GLU A 433 -10.24 -17.32 -6.00
C GLU A 433 -8.77 -17.64 -6.34
N PRO A 434 -8.04 -16.74 -7.03
CA PRO A 434 -6.66 -17.02 -7.42
C PRO A 434 -5.71 -17.25 -6.25
N GLY A 435 -6.00 -16.61 -5.11
CA GLY A 435 -5.24 -16.80 -3.87
C GLY A 435 -5.25 -18.26 -3.41
N GLU A 436 -6.42 -18.91 -3.39
CA GLU A 436 -6.56 -20.32 -3.02
C GLU A 436 -5.76 -21.24 -3.94
N VAL A 437 -5.83 -21.00 -5.25
CA VAL A 437 -5.05 -21.77 -6.23
C VAL A 437 -3.57 -21.52 -6.03
N GLY A 438 -3.16 -20.26 -5.87
CA GLY A 438 -1.78 -19.87 -5.63
C GLY A 438 -1.19 -20.55 -4.39
N ASP A 439 -1.91 -20.55 -3.27
CA ASP A 439 -1.47 -21.15 -2.01
C ASP A 439 -1.23 -22.66 -2.14
N VAL A 440 -2.09 -23.38 -2.86
CA VAL A 440 -1.86 -24.80 -3.14
C VAL A 440 -0.59 -24.97 -3.97
N LEU A 441 -0.45 -24.21 -5.07
CA LEU A 441 0.66 -24.35 -6.00
C LEU A 441 2.01 -23.97 -5.37
N ARG A 442 2.06 -22.98 -4.47
CA ARG A 442 3.28 -22.64 -3.69
C ARG A 442 3.80 -23.80 -2.85
N GLY A 443 2.91 -24.71 -2.42
CA GLY A 443 3.31 -25.91 -1.69
C GLY A 443 4.07 -26.95 -2.53
N TYR A 444 4.15 -26.78 -3.86
CA TYR A 444 4.94 -27.66 -4.71
C TYR A 444 6.42 -27.30 -4.61
N ALA A 445 7.28 -28.25 -4.24
CA ALA A 445 8.66 -27.99 -3.79
C ALA A 445 9.58 -27.27 -4.82
N GLU A 446 9.22 -27.27 -6.10
CA GLU A 446 9.99 -26.63 -7.17
C GLU A 446 9.46 -25.22 -7.54
N VAL A 447 8.36 -24.78 -6.92
CA VAL A 447 7.79 -23.44 -7.07
C VAL A 447 8.39 -22.51 -6.01
N GLU A 448 9.01 -21.41 -6.45
CA GLU A 448 9.50 -20.37 -5.55
C GLU A 448 8.43 -19.33 -5.25
N ASP A 449 7.65 -18.95 -6.26
CA ASP A 449 6.47 -18.09 -6.13
C ASP A 449 5.52 -18.36 -7.31
N VAL A 450 4.27 -17.91 -7.20
CA VAL A 450 3.28 -18.07 -8.26
C VAL A 450 2.26 -16.94 -8.25
N ALA A 451 1.91 -16.47 -9.45
CA ALA A 451 0.80 -15.57 -9.68
C ALA A 451 -0.30 -16.31 -10.45
N VAL A 452 -1.51 -16.33 -9.90
CA VAL A 452 -2.69 -16.90 -10.57
C VAL A 452 -3.58 -15.77 -11.04
N VAL A 453 -4.04 -15.84 -12.29
CA VAL A 453 -4.91 -14.83 -12.92
C VAL A 453 -5.92 -15.51 -13.84
N GLY A 454 -7.02 -14.82 -14.12
CA GLY A 454 -7.92 -15.18 -15.22
C GLY A 454 -7.29 -14.83 -16.57
N LEU A 455 -7.60 -15.58 -17.61
CA LEU A 455 -7.40 -15.15 -18.99
C LEU A 455 -8.71 -15.35 -19.74
N ASP A 456 -9.08 -14.41 -20.59
CA ASP A 456 -10.26 -14.52 -21.44
C ASP A 456 -10.23 -15.83 -22.25
N ASP A 457 -11.35 -16.56 -22.24
CA ASP A 457 -11.50 -17.83 -22.95
C ASP A 457 -12.91 -17.96 -23.52
N GLU A 458 -13.01 -18.20 -24.82
CA GLU A 458 -14.28 -18.28 -25.55
C GLU A 458 -15.21 -19.40 -25.05
N VAL A 459 -14.67 -20.43 -24.38
CA VAL A 459 -15.42 -21.58 -23.88
C VAL A 459 -15.81 -21.39 -22.43
N TRP A 460 -14.88 -20.87 -21.62
CA TRP A 460 -15.05 -20.82 -20.16
C TRP A 460 -15.43 -19.44 -19.62
N GLY A 461 -15.49 -18.41 -20.47
CA GLY A 461 -15.51 -17.01 -20.03
C GLY A 461 -14.11 -16.59 -19.66
N GLU A 462 -13.60 -17.13 -18.54
CA GLU A 462 -12.20 -17.09 -18.19
C GLU A 462 -11.62 -18.48 -17.96
N ARG A 463 -10.32 -18.64 -18.23
CA ARG A 463 -9.53 -19.81 -17.84
C ARG A 463 -8.54 -19.43 -16.75
N VAL A 464 -8.41 -20.30 -15.75
CA VAL A 464 -7.40 -20.16 -14.69
C VAL A 464 -6.01 -20.31 -15.30
N ALA A 465 -5.13 -19.33 -15.08
CA ALA A 465 -3.75 -19.33 -15.57
C ALA A 465 -2.77 -19.06 -14.42
N ALA A 466 -1.61 -19.73 -14.43
CA ALA A 466 -0.59 -19.61 -13.38
C ALA A 466 0.79 -19.30 -13.98
N LEU A 467 1.36 -18.16 -13.60
CA LEU A 467 2.75 -17.82 -13.88
C LEU A 467 3.60 -18.27 -12.71
N VAL A 468 4.51 -19.21 -12.94
CA VAL A 468 5.26 -19.93 -11.90
C VAL A 468 6.71 -19.44 -11.91
N ALA A 469 7.15 -18.83 -10.81
CA ALA A 469 8.55 -18.50 -10.61
C ALA A 469 9.30 -19.73 -10.08
N VAL A 470 10.43 -20.05 -10.71
CA VAL A 470 11.23 -21.25 -10.41
C VAL A 470 12.68 -20.92 -10.04
N GLY A 471 13.01 -19.63 -9.95
CA GLY A 471 14.34 -19.13 -9.58
C GLY A 471 15.44 -19.68 -10.49
N ASP A 472 16.53 -20.15 -9.88
CA ASP A 472 17.72 -20.72 -10.56
C ASP A 472 17.43 -21.91 -11.49
N ARG A 473 16.21 -22.48 -11.47
CA ARG A 473 15.79 -23.54 -12.40
C ARG A 473 15.37 -23.00 -13.76
N PHE A 474 15.22 -21.68 -13.89
CA PHE A 474 14.82 -21.07 -15.14
C PHE A 474 15.92 -21.24 -16.21
N PRO A 475 15.60 -21.66 -17.45
CA PRO A 475 16.65 -21.95 -18.44
C PRO A 475 17.42 -20.69 -18.87
N ASP A 476 18.75 -20.76 -18.81
CA ASP A 476 19.64 -19.72 -19.35
C ASP A 476 19.33 -19.46 -20.83
N GLY A 477 18.88 -18.25 -21.16
CA GLY A 477 18.61 -17.80 -22.54
C GLY A 477 17.14 -17.69 -22.96
N ALA A 478 16.18 -17.88 -22.04
CA ALA A 478 14.74 -17.64 -22.29
C ALA A 478 14.26 -16.20 -22.02
N GLY A 479 15.18 -15.26 -21.75
CA GLY A 479 14.92 -13.84 -21.54
C GLY A 479 15.07 -13.00 -22.82
N VAL A 480 13.93 -12.56 -23.35
CA VAL A 480 13.65 -11.39 -24.23
C VAL A 480 14.81 -10.78 -25.05
N ALA A 481 14.68 -10.87 -26.38
CA ALA A 481 15.22 -9.89 -27.31
C ALA A 481 14.47 -8.56 -27.13
N GLY A 482 15.12 -7.59 -26.48
CA GLY A 482 14.57 -6.26 -26.21
C GLY A 482 15.71 -5.25 -26.01
N ASP A 483 16.04 -4.57 -27.10
CA ASP A 483 16.79 -3.32 -27.25
C ASP A 483 18.15 -3.16 -26.51
N ALA A 484 19.23 -3.50 -27.20
CA ALA A 484 20.57 -3.01 -26.91
C ALA A 484 21.24 -2.56 -28.22
N ALA A 485 20.89 -1.38 -28.68
CA ALA A 485 21.66 -0.65 -29.68
C ALA A 485 21.96 0.75 -29.15
N ASN A 486 23.06 0.89 -28.41
CA ASN A 486 24.07 1.94 -28.59
C ASN A 486 25.15 1.80 -27.52
N GLY A 487 26.36 1.48 -27.96
CA GLY A 487 27.52 1.34 -27.09
C GLY A 487 28.65 0.63 -27.83
N GLU A 488 29.22 1.29 -28.84
CA GLU A 488 30.49 0.89 -29.45
C GLU A 488 31.57 0.77 -28.36
N PRO A 489 32.34 -0.33 -28.29
CA PRO A 489 33.60 -0.32 -27.58
C PRO A 489 34.76 -0.08 -28.57
N GLU A 490 35.58 0.92 -28.27
CA GLU A 490 36.87 1.13 -28.94
C GLU A 490 37.80 -0.10 -28.77
N PRO A 491 38.56 -0.48 -29.81
CA PRO A 491 39.44 -1.64 -29.75
C PRO A 491 40.84 -1.26 -29.23
N THR A 492 41.27 -1.90 -28.14
CA THR A 492 42.70 -1.97 -27.78
C THR A 492 43.38 -3.01 -28.65
N ALA A 493 44.29 -2.53 -29.50
CA ALA A 493 45.16 -3.35 -30.34
C ALA A 493 46.25 -4.06 -29.52
N THR A 494 46.48 -5.34 -29.84
CA THR A 494 47.80 -5.95 -29.69
C THR A 494 48.05 -6.90 -30.86
N ASP A 495 49.16 -6.62 -31.55
CA ASP A 495 49.76 -7.38 -32.65
C ASP A 495 50.02 -8.86 -32.32
N VAL A 496 49.94 -9.75 -33.33
CA VAL A 496 51.07 -10.50 -33.93
C VAL A 496 50.53 -11.29 -35.16
N PRO A 497 51.30 -11.41 -36.27
CA PRO A 497 50.81 -11.87 -37.58
C PRO A 497 51.22 -13.32 -37.92
N GLU A 498 50.96 -13.71 -39.19
CA GLU A 498 51.35 -14.93 -39.92
C GLU A 498 50.26 -16.05 -39.93
N GLY A 499 49.82 -16.61 -41.06
CA GLY A 499 50.25 -16.49 -42.45
C GLY A 499 49.36 -17.32 -43.40
N GLU A 500 49.38 -16.92 -44.66
CA GLU A 500 49.33 -17.71 -45.91
C GLU A 500 48.31 -18.85 -46.16
N SER A 501 47.46 -18.56 -47.16
CA SER A 501 47.13 -19.37 -48.37
C SER A 501 46.48 -20.75 -48.25
N ALA A 502 45.30 -20.93 -48.89
CA ALA A 502 45.20 -21.51 -50.24
C ALA A 502 43.74 -21.79 -50.66
N ASP A 503 43.36 -21.18 -51.79
CA ASP A 503 42.34 -21.58 -52.78
C ASP A 503 42.61 -22.99 -53.37
N PRO A 504 41.81 -23.57 -54.32
CA PRO A 504 40.38 -23.39 -54.66
C PRO A 504 39.66 -24.71 -55.09
N ALA A 505 38.40 -24.56 -55.54
CA ALA A 505 37.71 -25.35 -56.58
C ALA A 505 37.14 -26.74 -56.17
N ASP A 506 36.06 -27.27 -56.74
CA ASP A 506 35.07 -26.88 -57.75
C ASP A 506 33.91 -27.88 -57.55
N ASP A 507 32.66 -27.47 -57.72
CA ASP A 507 31.77 -28.02 -58.77
C ASP A 507 30.30 -27.68 -58.52
N ALA A 508 29.70 -27.21 -59.60
CA ALA A 508 28.35 -26.70 -59.73
C ALA A 508 27.28 -27.80 -59.64
N THR A 509 26.05 -27.43 -59.27
CA THR A 509 24.88 -27.40 -60.18
C THR A 509 23.57 -27.17 -59.40
N GLY A 510 22.66 -26.40 -59.99
CA GLY A 510 21.21 -26.57 -59.76
C GLY A 510 20.50 -25.44 -59.03
N SER A 511 19.98 -24.48 -59.81
CA SER A 511 18.84 -23.64 -59.45
C SER A 511 17.58 -24.48 -59.24
N ASP A 512 16.77 -24.18 -58.23
CA ASP A 512 15.37 -23.80 -58.43
C ASP A 512 14.70 -23.31 -57.14
N ASP A 513 13.84 -22.33 -57.36
CA ASP A 513 12.95 -21.60 -56.46
C ASP A 513 12.10 -22.54 -55.59
N ALA A 514 12.23 -22.44 -54.26
CA ALA A 514 11.23 -22.94 -53.32
C ALA A 514 11.33 -22.17 -51.99
N THR A 515 10.33 -21.32 -51.76
CA THR A 515 10.04 -20.62 -50.51
C THR A 515 10.06 -21.61 -49.32
N PRO A 516 10.85 -21.41 -48.25
CA PRO A 516 10.74 -22.24 -47.08
C PRO A 516 9.58 -21.74 -46.21
N VAL A 517 8.70 -22.69 -45.91
CA VAL A 517 7.74 -22.67 -44.81
C VAL A 517 8.51 -22.47 -43.51
N VAL A 518 8.21 -21.40 -42.77
CA VAL A 518 8.72 -21.22 -41.40
C VAL A 518 7.92 -22.14 -40.49
N GLY A 519 8.52 -23.28 -40.13
CA GLY A 519 8.07 -24.12 -39.03
C GLY A 519 8.48 -23.50 -37.71
N GLY A 520 7.61 -23.61 -36.71
CA GLY A 520 7.78 -23.00 -35.39
C GLY A 520 9.02 -23.49 -34.63
N GLU A 521 9.75 -22.54 -34.09
CA GLU A 521 10.72 -22.68 -32.99
C GLU A 521 9.98 -22.19 -31.72
N GLY A 522 10.06 -22.75 -30.52
CA GLY A 522 10.82 -23.83 -29.92
C GLY A 522 10.70 -23.62 -28.40
N VAL A 523 9.78 -24.30 -27.73
CA VAL A 523 9.65 -24.27 -26.26
C VAL A 523 10.67 -25.27 -25.71
N GLY A 524 11.68 -24.78 -24.97
CA GLY A 524 12.59 -25.65 -24.22
C GLY A 524 11.82 -26.54 -23.23
N PRO A 525 12.43 -27.62 -22.69
CA PRO A 525 11.74 -28.44 -21.68
C PRO A 525 11.30 -27.55 -20.52
N ALA A 526 10.09 -27.79 -20.01
CA ALA A 526 9.58 -27.07 -18.86
C ALA A 526 10.58 -27.21 -17.68
N PRO A 527 10.82 -26.13 -16.91
CA PRO A 527 11.80 -26.12 -15.82
C PRO A 527 11.39 -27.01 -14.63
N ILE A 528 10.15 -27.50 -14.61
CA ILE A 528 9.63 -28.49 -13.67
C ILE A 528 8.91 -29.61 -14.44
N ASP A 529 8.70 -30.76 -13.78
CA ASP A 529 7.86 -31.83 -14.33
C ASP A 529 6.38 -31.39 -14.35
N GLU A 530 5.92 -30.91 -15.50
CA GLU A 530 4.54 -30.43 -15.70
C GLU A 530 3.48 -31.48 -15.33
N GLY A 531 3.77 -32.77 -15.54
CA GLY A 531 2.82 -33.83 -15.21
C GLY A 531 2.69 -34.02 -13.70
N ALA A 532 3.83 -34.08 -13.00
CA ALA A 532 3.84 -34.15 -11.54
C ALA A 532 3.22 -32.89 -10.89
N PHE A 533 3.45 -31.71 -11.47
CA PHE A 533 2.87 -30.45 -11.02
C PHE A 533 1.34 -30.43 -11.18
N VAL A 534 0.83 -30.87 -12.33
CA VAL A 534 -0.62 -30.98 -12.57
C VAL A 534 -1.27 -32.03 -11.67
N ASP A 535 -0.63 -33.19 -11.46
CA ASP A 535 -1.16 -34.22 -10.57
C ASP A 535 -1.19 -33.75 -9.11
N TYR A 536 -0.15 -33.03 -8.66
CA TYR A 536 -0.14 -32.40 -7.35
C TYR A 536 -1.31 -31.43 -7.17
N ALA A 537 -1.61 -30.61 -8.19
CA ALA A 537 -2.75 -29.70 -8.19
C ALA A 537 -4.09 -30.47 -8.21
N ARG A 538 -4.23 -31.52 -9.04
CA ARG A 538 -5.43 -32.36 -9.14
C ARG A 538 -5.81 -33.04 -7.83
N GLU A 539 -4.83 -33.44 -7.03
CA GLU A 539 -5.07 -34.04 -5.72
C GLU A 539 -5.65 -33.05 -4.68
N ARG A 540 -5.49 -31.74 -4.91
CA ARG A 540 -5.73 -30.68 -3.89
C ARG A 540 -6.75 -29.63 -4.31
N LEU A 541 -7.00 -29.49 -5.61
CA LEU A 541 -7.92 -28.50 -6.18
C LEU A 541 -9.06 -29.18 -6.91
N ALA A 542 -10.24 -28.56 -6.87
CA ALA A 542 -11.36 -28.97 -7.72
C ALA A 542 -10.99 -28.79 -9.21
N GLY A 543 -11.55 -29.65 -10.08
CA GLY A 543 -11.14 -29.71 -11.49
C GLY A 543 -11.22 -28.38 -12.25
N PHE A 544 -12.19 -27.52 -11.92
CA PHE A 544 -12.35 -26.20 -12.54
C PHE A 544 -11.29 -25.17 -12.09
N LYS A 545 -10.68 -25.36 -10.91
CA LYS A 545 -9.62 -24.52 -10.32
C LYS A 545 -8.22 -24.85 -10.82
N ILE A 546 -8.03 -26.01 -11.47
CA ILE A 546 -6.72 -26.42 -12.00
C ILE A 546 -6.31 -25.44 -13.11
N PRO A 547 -5.07 -24.89 -13.06
CA PRO A 547 -4.58 -24.03 -14.13
C PRO A 547 -4.66 -24.70 -15.49
N LYS A 548 -5.31 -24.01 -16.42
CA LYS A 548 -5.48 -24.38 -17.84
C LYS A 548 -4.39 -23.75 -18.71
N THR A 549 -3.60 -22.85 -18.14
CA THR A 549 -2.46 -22.19 -18.77
C THR A 549 -1.38 -22.00 -17.73
N VAL A 550 -0.17 -22.48 -18.01
CA VAL A 550 0.99 -22.33 -17.14
C VAL A 550 2.15 -21.77 -17.95
N ALA A 551 2.86 -20.80 -17.39
CA ALA A 551 4.12 -20.31 -17.91
C ALA A 551 5.12 -20.21 -16.77
N TYR A 552 6.41 -20.20 -17.10
CA TYR A 552 7.48 -20.13 -16.13
C TYR A 552 8.30 -18.86 -16.30
N VAL A 553 8.82 -18.35 -15.18
CA VAL A 553 9.74 -17.20 -15.11
C VAL A 553 10.82 -17.46 -14.06
N GLU A 554 11.91 -16.71 -14.14
CA GLU A 554 12.91 -16.67 -13.07
C GLU A 554 12.28 -16.04 -11.81
N ASP A 555 11.77 -14.81 -11.95
CA ASP A 555 11.03 -14.07 -10.92
C ASP A 555 9.70 -13.55 -11.46
N LEU A 556 8.70 -13.41 -10.58
CA LEU A 556 7.43 -12.78 -10.95
C LEU A 556 7.62 -11.29 -11.28
N PRO A 557 6.91 -10.77 -12.29
CA PRO A 557 6.90 -9.33 -12.54
C PRO A 557 6.24 -8.61 -11.35
N ARG A 558 6.85 -7.49 -10.92
CA ARG A 558 6.39 -6.71 -9.76
C ARG A 558 6.26 -5.24 -10.09
N THR A 559 5.29 -4.59 -9.43
CA THR A 559 5.12 -3.15 -9.43
C THR A 559 6.22 -2.46 -8.61
N VAL A 560 6.29 -1.13 -8.69
CA VAL A 560 7.21 -0.31 -7.88
C VAL A 560 6.99 -0.50 -6.37
N SER A 561 5.74 -0.78 -5.94
CA SER A 561 5.42 -1.05 -4.52
C SER A 561 5.81 -2.46 -4.08
N GLY A 562 6.32 -3.30 -4.98
CA GLY A 562 6.76 -4.68 -4.71
C GLY A 562 5.64 -5.73 -4.77
N THR A 563 4.41 -5.34 -5.12
CA THR A 563 3.30 -6.27 -5.37
C THR A 563 3.44 -6.92 -6.75
N VAL A 564 2.75 -8.04 -7.01
CA VAL A 564 2.75 -8.69 -8.33
C VAL A 564 2.10 -7.76 -9.36
N ASP A 565 2.79 -7.53 -10.48
CA ASP A 565 2.23 -6.84 -11.63
C ASP A 565 1.37 -7.80 -12.44
N ARG A 566 0.05 -7.63 -12.31
CA ARG A 566 -0.94 -8.54 -12.91
C ARG A 566 -1.09 -8.34 -14.41
N GLU A 567 -0.88 -7.15 -14.92
CA GLU A 567 -0.97 -6.88 -16.35
C GLU A 567 0.22 -7.53 -17.06
N ALA A 568 1.43 -7.32 -16.53
CA ALA A 568 2.63 -8.02 -17.00
C ALA A 568 2.49 -9.54 -16.86
N THR A 569 1.90 -10.03 -15.76
CA THR A 569 1.60 -11.45 -15.57
C THR A 569 0.67 -12.00 -16.65
N ARG A 570 -0.46 -11.32 -16.93
CA ARG A 570 -1.40 -11.73 -17.97
C ARG A 570 -0.74 -11.67 -19.36
N ALA A 571 0.09 -10.66 -19.64
CA ALA A 571 0.83 -10.56 -20.89
C ALA A 571 1.78 -11.75 -21.10
N LEU A 572 2.61 -12.07 -20.11
CA LEU A 572 3.52 -13.22 -20.15
C LEU A 572 2.79 -14.55 -20.31
N LEU A 573 1.66 -14.73 -19.62
CA LEU A 573 0.85 -15.94 -19.75
C LEU A 573 0.17 -16.06 -21.12
N ARG A 574 -0.22 -14.95 -21.74
CA ARG A 574 -0.74 -14.96 -23.12
C ARG A 574 0.36 -15.27 -24.14
N GLU A 575 1.56 -14.77 -23.92
CA GLU A 575 2.72 -14.98 -24.80
C GLU A 575 3.29 -16.40 -24.69
N ARG A 576 3.50 -16.90 -23.46
CA ARG A 576 4.31 -18.09 -23.19
C ARG A 576 3.54 -19.26 -22.59
N GLY A 577 2.27 -19.05 -22.24
CA GLY A 577 1.46 -20.03 -21.54
C GLY A 577 1.17 -21.27 -22.38
N THR A 578 1.43 -22.44 -21.81
CA THR A 578 1.03 -23.74 -22.36
C THR A 578 -0.09 -24.33 -21.51
N ASP A 579 -0.95 -25.17 -22.10
CA ASP A 579 -1.94 -25.93 -21.32
C ASP A 579 -1.27 -27.21 -20.80
N PRO A 580 -0.88 -27.27 -19.52
CA PRO A 580 -0.10 -28.39 -19.02
C PRO A 580 -0.91 -29.70 -19.04
N ARG A 581 -2.25 -29.61 -19.10
CA ARG A 581 -3.16 -30.77 -19.18
C ARG A 581 -3.04 -31.50 -20.52
N LYS A 582 -2.65 -30.80 -21.59
CA LYS A 582 -2.46 -31.40 -22.92
C LYS A 582 -1.22 -32.31 -22.98
N SER A 583 -0.28 -32.15 -22.04
CA SER A 583 0.91 -33.02 -21.96
C SER A 583 0.62 -34.38 -21.30
N THR A 584 -0.40 -34.45 -20.43
CA THR A 584 -0.71 -35.62 -19.60
C THR A 584 -2.01 -36.35 -19.92
N ASP A 585 -2.92 -35.81 -20.75
CA ASP A 585 -4.13 -36.53 -21.17
C ASP A 585 -4.70 -36.03 -22.51
N ALA A 586 -4.91 -36.95 -23.45
CA ALA A 586 -5.61 -36.72 -24.70
C ALA A 586 -7.15 -36.89 -24.60
N ASP A 587 -7.68 -37.16 -23.40
CA ASP A 587 -9.07 -37.62 -23.20
C ASP A 587 -9.96 -36.64 -22.39
N LEU A 588 -9.70 -35.33 -22.42
CA LEU A 588 -10.63 -34.32 -21.90
C LEU A 588 -11.54 -33.76 -23.00
N GLU A 589 -12.36 -34.64 -23.60
CA GLU A 589 -13.62 -34.19 -24.20
C GLU A 589 -14.63 -33.94 -23.07
N THR A 590 -15.01 -32.66 -22.90
CA THR A 590 -16.29 -32.17 -22.35
C THR A 590 -17.08 -33.15 -21.46
N ALA A 591 -16.58 -33.40 -20.25
CA ALA A 591 -17.41 -33.96 -19.20
C ALA A 591 -18.35 -32.87 -18.64
N GLY A 592 -19.49 -32.66 -19.31
CA GLY A 592 -20.68 -32.07 -18.70
C GLY A 592 -21.17 -30.71 -19.21
N PHE A 593 -20.54 -30.10 -20.22
CA PHE A 593 -20.93 -28.77 -20.70
C PHE A 593 -21.85 -28.84 -21.93
N LYS A 594 -23.02 -28.19 -21.85
CA LYS A 594 -23.81 -27.80 -23.02
C LYS A 594 -23.46 -26.34 -23.34
N PRO A 595 -22.93 -26.03 -24.54
CA PRO A 595 -22.71 -24.64 -24.95
C PRO A 595 -24.02 -23.87 -24.97
N ALA A 596 -23.99 -22.61 -24.51
CA ALA A 596 -25.09 -21.68 -24.74
C ALA A 596 -25.18 -21.37 -26.25
N ASP A 597 -26.40 -21.39 -26.80
CA ASP A 597 -26.68 -21.10 -28.21
C ASP A 597 -26.61 -19.56 -28.43
N PRO A 598 -25.78 -19.02 -29.34
CA PRO A 598 -25.52 -17.58 -29.46
C PRO A 598 -26.62 -16.82 -30.23
N ALA A 599 -27.90 -17.14 -30.01
CA ALA A 599 -28.99 -16.46 -30.67
C ALA A 599 -30.31 -16.49 -29.86
N GLU A 600 -30.37 -15.79 -28.73
CA GLU A 600 -31.65 -15.27 -28.22
C GLU A 600 -31.41 -14.08 -27.27
N PRO A 601 -32.03 -12.90 -27.49
CA PRO A 601 -31.87 -11.74 -26.64
C PRO A 601 -32.64 -11.94 -25.32
N THR A 602 -31.97 -11.79 -24.18
CA THR A 602 -32.58 -11.81 -22.86
C THR A 602 -33.41 -10.56 -22.63
N GLY A 603 -34.73 -10.66 -22.82
CA GLY A 603 -35.71 -9.72 -22.27
C GLY A 603 -36.07 -10.08 -20.82
N PRO A 604 -36.66 -9.13 -20.06
CA PRO A 604 -36.85 -9.26 -18.62
C PRO A 604 -37.86 -10.36 -18.28
N ALA A 605 -37.53 -11.18 -17.28
CA ALA A 605 -38.36 -12.29 -16.82
C ALA A 605 -39.60 -11.78 -16.07
N GLU A 606 -40.78 -12.00 -16.66
CA GLU A 606 -42.08 -11.91 -15.96
C GLU A 606 -42.21 -13.05 -14.94
N ALA A 607 -42.55 -12.67 -13.70
CA ALA A 607 -42.87 -13.60 -12.63
C ALA A 607 -44.16 -14.38 -12.94
N ALA A 608 -44.03 -15.70 -13.11
CA ALA A 608 -45.16 -16.61 -13.18
C ALA A 608 -45.55 -17.09 -11.76
N ALA A 609 -46.79 -16.81 -11.39
CA ALA A 609 -47.44 -17.19 -10.14
C ALA A 609 -47.54 -18.72 -9.94
N PRO A 610 -47.56 -19.22 -8.69
CA PRO A 610 -47.87 -20.61 -8.41
C PRO A 610 -49.39 -20.86 -8.36
N ASP A 611 -49.80 -21.91 -9.07
CA ASP A 611 -51.15 -22.50 -9.04
C ASP A 611 -51.50 -23.05 -7.65
N GLY A 612 -52.76 -22.84 -7.27
CA GLY A 612 -53.30 -23.16 -5.96
C GLY A 612 -53.61 -24.64 -5.71
N ALA A 613 -53.62 -24.98 -4.43
CA ALA A 613 -54.46 -26.04 -3.87
C ALA A 613 -55.13 -25.50 -2.59
N SER A 614 -56.46 -25.51 -2.61
CA SER A 614 -57.38 -25.00 -1.62
C SER A 614 -57.49 -25.87 -0.38
N ILE A 615 -57.72 -25.27 0.82
CA ILE A 615 -58.74 -25.73 1.81
C ILE A 615 -59.18 -24.56 2.74
N SER A 616 -60.49 -24.25 2.66
CA SER A 616 -61.49 -23.74 3.65
C SER A 616 -61.34 -22.49 4.53
N GLU A 617 -62.39 -21.68 4.45
CA GLU A 617 -62.86 -20.56 5.26
C GLU A 617 -63.11 -20.87 6.76
N SER A 618 -62.92 -19.88 7.65
CA SER A 618 -63.97 -19.38 8.56
C SER A 618 -63.54 -18.15 9.40
N ASP A 619 -64.33 -17.09 9.26
CA ASP A 619 -64.87 -16.12 10.24
C ASP A 619 -64.01 -15.32 11.26
N ALA A 620 -64.13 -14.00 11.09
CA ALA A 620 -64.43 -12.93 12.07
C ALA A 620 -63.52 -12.71 13.30
N ASP A 621 -62.92 -11.51 13.44
CA ASP A 621 -63.53 -10.31 14.06
C ASP A 621 -62.62 -9.08 13.89
N ARG A 622 -63.19 -7.86 14.00
CA ARG A 622 -62.51 -6.55 13.84
C ARG A 622 -62.06 -5.94 15.21
N PRO A 623 -61.70 -4.64 15.33
CA PRO A 623 -60.32 -4.15 15.54
C PRO A 623 -60.17 -3.32 16.85
N GLU A 624 -58.98 -2.79 17.17
CA GLU A 624 -58.86 -1.49 17.86
C GLU A 624 -57.58 -0.75 17.43
N GLU A 625 -57.78 0.49 16.95
CA GLU A 625 -56.81 1.59 16.83
C GLU A 625 -56.60 2.24 18.20
N VAL A 626 -55.41 2.77 18.49
CA VAL A 626 -55.26 4.05 19.22
C VAL A 626 -54.01 4.80 18.74
N GLU A 627 -54.22 6.08 18.38
CA GLU A 627 -53.26 7.12 18.02
C GLU A 627 -52.49 7.71 19.22
N ILE A 628 -51.20 8.03 18.97
CA ILE A 628 -50.45 9.30 19.18
C ILE A 628 -50.79 10.20 20.39
N ALA A 629 -49.76 10.60 21.16
CA ALA A 629 -49.51 12.01 21.56
C ALA A 629 -48.14 12.23 22.23
N ASP A 630 -47.46 13.28 21.74
CA ASP A 630 -46.25 13.97 22.23
C ASP A 630 -46.34 14.58 23.64
N ALA A 631 -45.19 14.89 24.26
CA ALA A 631 -44.85 16.24 24.76
C ALA A 631 -43.49 16.32 25.52
N GLU A 632 -42.57 17.12 24.95
CA GLU A 632 -41.74 18.22 25.50
C GLU A 632 -40.89 18.16 26.80
N GLU A 633 -39.72 18.80 26.65
CA GLU A 633 -38.71 19.34 27.59
C GLU A 633 -39.23 19.96 28.91
N VAL A 634 -38.38 20.04 29.96
CA VAL A 634 -37.82 21.30 30.55
C VAL A 634 -36.63 20.99 31.49
N ALA A 635 -35.63 21.87 31.44
CA ALA A 635 -34.36 21.93 32.15
C ALA A 635 -34.36 22.24 33.67
N ALA A 636 -33.14 22.17 34.23
CA ALA A 636 -32.53 22.98 35.33
C ALA A 636 -32.19 22.26 36.66
N GLY A 637 -30.90 22.31 37.03
CA GLY A 637 -30.40 22.18 38.42
C GLY A 637 -30.72 23.42 39.29
N PRO A 638 -30.10 23.69 40.46
CA PRO A 638 -28.76 23.24 40.91
C PRO A 638 -28.57 23.04 42.46
N THR A 639 -27.29 22.91 42.88
CA THR A 639 -26.63 23.27 44.18
C THR A 639 -26.79 22.41 45.45
N GLY A 640 -25.65 22.18 46.15
CA GLY A 640 -25.58 21.95 47.60
C GLY A 640 -24.35 21.18 48.11
N GLU A 641 -23.32 21.90 48.54
CA GLU A 641 -22.05 21.47 49.18
C GLU A 641 -22.18 21.05 50.67
N ASP A 642 -21.19 20.29 51.16
CA ASP A 642 -20.33 20.47 52.38
C ASP A 642 -19.99 19.10 53.03
N GLU A 643 -18.72 18.65 53.01
CA GLU A 643 -17.64 18.87 54.03
C GLU A 643 -17.82 18.02 55.33
N THR A 644 -16.85 17.44 56.05
CA THR A 644 -15.37 17.39 56.04
C THR A 644 -14.86 16.33 57.08
N GLU A 645 -13.56 15.98 56.98
CA GLU A 645 -12.57 15.75 58.06
C GLU A 645 -12.11 14.34 58.56
N LYS A 646 -10.82 14.06 58.21
CA LYS A 646 -9.60 13.80 59.04
C LYS A 646 -9.19 12.41 59.55
N GLU A 647 -8.15 11.87 58.89
CA GLU A 647 -6.74 11.70 59.32
C GLU A 647 -6.38 11.37 60.80
N THR A 648 -5.55 10.33 61.02
CA THR A 648 -4.08 10.44 61.29
C THR A 648 -3.43 9.09 61.66
N ALA A 649 -2.12 9.03 61.45
CA ALA A 649 -1.19 7.90 61.49
C ALA A 649 -0.32 7.82 62.77
N GLU A 650 0.34 6.68 63.00
CA GLU A 650 1.60 6.49 63.78
C GLU A 650 2.33 5.25 63.18
N THR A 651 3.59 5.20 62.70
CA THR A 651 5.00 5.56 63.06
C THR A 651 5.90 4.40 63.55
N GLU A 652 7.05 4.31 62.86
CA GLU A 652 8.44 4.07 63.33
C GLU A 652 9.07 2.68 63.58
N GLY A 653 10.35 2.60 63.15
CA GLY A 653 11.34 1.54 63.40
C GLY A 653 12.71 1.80 62.74
N GLU A 654 13.49 2.71 63.36
CA GLU A 654 14.96 2.93 63.47
C GLU A 654 16.01 2.29 62.52
N GLY A 655 17.11 3.05 62.24
CA GLY A 655 18.41 2.45 61.93
C GLY A 655 19.53 3.30 61.28
N ASP A 656 20.04 4.31 62.01
CA ASP A 656 21.45 4.78 62.14
C ASP A 656 22.32 5.37 61.00
N ALA A 657 23.22 6.26 61.46
CA ALA A 657 23.98 7.31 60.78
C ALA A 657 25.38 6.90 60.23
N ASP A 658 25.91 7.71 59.30
CA ASP A 658 27.28 8.26 59.37
C ASP A 658 27.46 9.41 58.35
N ALA A 659 28.10 10.49 58.80
CA ALA A 659 28.47 11.68 58.02
C ALA A 659 29.92 12.05 58.37
N GLU A 660 30.71 12.49 57.38
CA GLU A 660 31.92 13.35 57.43
C GLU A 660 32.54 13.31 56.01
N GLU A 661 33.26 14.27 55.44
CA GLU A 661 33.53 15.70 55.63
C GLU A 661 34.56 16.05 54.51
N SER A 662 34.42 17.20 53.82
CA SER A 662 35.49 18.07 53.28
C SER A 662 34.86 18.99 52.21
N GLY A 663 34.89 20.32 52.28
CA GLY A 663 35.86 21.21 52.91
C GLY A 663 36.56 22.00 51.81
N ASP A 664 35.86 23.00 51.25
CA ASP A 664 36.37 23.90 50.21
C ASP A 664 36.93 25.17 50.87
N THR A 665 38.13 25.59 50.44
CA THR A 665 38.82 26.78 50.95
C THR A 665 39.11 27.77 49.84
N ASP A 666 38.63 28.99 50.06
CA ASP A 666 38.97 30.25 49.38
C ASP A 666 40.47 30.44 49.05
N ALA A 667 40.77 31.06 47.91
CA ALA A 667 41.24 32.46 47.87
C ALA A 667 41.78 32.91 46.48
N VAL A 668 41.14 33.98 45.98
CA VAL A 668 41.70 35.27 45.49
C VAL A 668 42.91 35.27 44.52
N GLY A 669 42.70 35.93 43.37
CA GLY A 669 43.76 36.51 42.54
C GLY A 669 43.22 37.48 41.48
N ASP A 670 43.29 38.77 41.79
CA ASP A 670 43.04 39.93 40.91
C ASP A 670 44.20 40.12 39.92
N GLY A 671 43.91 40.53 38.67
CA GLY A 671 44.91 40.77 37.61
C GLY A 671 44.33 40.92 36.22
#